data_AF-A0A8T7LIP9-F1
#
_entry.id   AF-A0A8T7LIP9-F1
#
_cell.length_a   1.000
_cell.length_b   1.000
_cell.length_c   1.000
_cell.angle_alpha   90.00
_cell.angle_beta   90.00
_cell.angle_gamma   90.00
#
_symmetry.space_group_name_H-M   'P 1'
#
loop_
_entity.id
_entity.type
_entity.pdbx_description
1 polymer ?
#
loop_
_entity_poly.entity_id
_entity_poly.type
_entity_poly.pdbx_seq_one_letter_code
_entity_poly.pdbx_strand_id
1 'polypeptide(L)'
;MKLPVLSEYLAQTAPGTLTIGGARMAFIDIEAGFWSLRRQVENLLGARQAGEIFQQAGANGGASYAATQGLADEPQKQGELFARCLQAYQAAGFGQFEIVESTWPLGRMTVRARDAFEAWMMSRHGQRAHSPVCAYTAGVLVGFINVVSQRRDVVCIERRCQACGDEVCEFDFIPAAQAQGHQVLAVTPDPIMGMIPPLRSTLDEPQLRETLTRLTANESLLRSIVENARHFAIYRVTLDSSSPYGARVTFASPSIRELTGVDDHYDFGNWFKNLHPEDEPRVLEANRRALEYGEPYNQVTRVYNPRQRRWRWVQTISNPGYDSVGRLTHFDGMVIDLTEQKEAELALQEVNATLEERVRARTEEIERRRATAESLRDIIRMINSSMPLDEFLQRAVELAAQQLGAGACVLHHLDLEKEVITQAASYGMEGIFEKRGSRPFSAMKSSGGEGYLQALRNRQPVYGNYPPLPERVEEIRRDPTIPEAIKRERVALRERYASSFAVPLYIQDKLYGGMVFYYTEPQDFHDEQIQLGLAFAEQVAVAIENARLLQETEQRRRVAESLRETLSILNTARPLDEILRHIVTQACQLLNAQAAAIHKLDTTAGMLSPQASVGLSEEYATQIRLPPGQGALGQAVLTRLPVAVNDTTKVFQGQTVYTAEGKAVSLDSGLTDRLQRFPDRYGAVLAVPMSVQGEMYGGLVLYYPTPRNIQPDEIELVSMFASQASLAIENALLRAQAAEGAALAERGRLARDLHDAVSQTLFSASLIAEVLPRLWERSPEIAAQKLEELRQLTRGALSEMRTLLLELRPAALDEMDLADLIRHLANAFTARARLPVNLTVEGQADPPANVKAVFYRVAQEALNNIVKHAAASQVSITLQRENNDVLLHVRDDGRGFDPFHVSPASLGLGIMRERAETIGAHLDIRSRPGQGTLVTLRKK
;
A
#
# COMPACT_ATOMS: atom_id res chain seq x y z
N MET A 1 15.04 24.22 -39.52
CA MET A 1 13.79 24.24 -40.32
C MET A 1 13.40 25.70 -40.57
N LYS A 2 13.60 26.22 -41.78
CA LYS A 2 12.95 27.47 -42.25
C LYS A 2 11.43 27.20 -42.20
N LEU A 3 10.53 27.96 -41.59
CA LEU A 3 10.05 29.35 -41.75
C LEU A 3 9.16 29.72 -42.99
N PRO A 4 8.54 28.79 -43.76
CA PRO A 4 7.40 29.16 -44.62
C PRO A 4 6.03 28.84 -43.98
N VAL A 5 5.98 28.01 -42.94
CA VAL A 5 4.72 27.62 -42.29
C VAL A 5 4.10 28.76 -41.48
N LEU A 6 4.91 29.73 -41.01
CA LEU A 6 4.45 30.82 -40.15
C LEU A 6 3.53 31.81 -40.88
N SER A 7 3.77 32.10 -42.16
CA SER A 7 2.95 33.06 -42.92
C SER A 7 1.58 32.50 -43.31
N GLU A 8 1.47 31.21 -43.60
CA GLU A 8 0.18 30.54 -43.83
C GLU A 8 -0.60 30.35 -42.52
N TYR A 9 0.09 30.10 -41.39
CA TYR A 9 -0.53 30.04 -40.06
C TYR A 9 -1.05 31.39 -39.58
N LEU A 10 -0.40 32.50 -39.95
CA LEU A 10 -0.82 33.87 -39.62
C LEU A 10 -2.03 34.34 -40.46
N ALA A 11 -2.36 33.67 -41.57
CA ALA A 11 -3.43 34.08 -42.47
C ALA A 11 -4.82 33.53 -42.09
N GLN A 12 -4.89 32.46 -41.28
CA GLN A 12 -6.14 31.81 -40.90
C GLN A 12 -6.47 32.06 -39.41
N THR A 13 -7.69 32.49 -39.13
CA THR A 13 -8.23 32.61 -37.77
C THR A 13 -8.45 31.22 -37.17
N ALA A 14 -7.45 30.70 -36.47
CA ALA A 14 -7.53 29.47 -35.70
C ALA A 14 -7.53 29.75 -34.17
N PRO A 15 -8.09 28.84 -33.34
CA PRO A 15 -8.12 28.99 -31.88
C PRO A 15 -6.69 29.05 -31.31
N GLY A 16 -6.41 30.03 -30.44
CA GLY A 16 -5.07 30.23 -29.82
C GLY A 16 -4.32 31.50 -30.26
N THR A 17 -4.95 32.38 -31.05
CA THR A 17 -4.37 33.68 -31.42
C THR A 17 -5.11 34.82 -30.70
N LEU A 18 -4.42 35.53 -29.80
CA LEU A 18 -4.98 36.72 -29.15
C LEU A 18 -4.60 37.96 -29.99
N THR A 19 -5.60 38.67 -30.50
CA THR A 19 -5.40 39.94 -31.22
C THR A 19 -5.90 41.07 -30.34
N ILE A 20 -4.99 41.94 -29.92
CA ILE A 20 -5.33 43.09 -29.09
C ILE A 20 -4.74 44.34 -29.74
N GLY A 21 -5.59 45.27 -30.17
CA GLY A 21 -5.17 46.60 -30.65
C GLY A 21 -4.19 46.61 -31.83
N GLY A 22 -4.14 45.56 -32.65
CA GLY A 22 -3.23 45.44 -33.80
C GLY A 22 -1.94 44.65 -33.54
N ALA A 23 -1.66 44.27 -32.28
CA ALA A 23 -0.60 43.32 -31.96
C ALA A 23 -1.17 41.88 -31.92
N ARG A 24 -0.48 40.95 -32.58
CA ARG A 24 -0.81 39.51 -32.60
C ARG A 24 0.20 38.74 -31.76
N MET A 25 -0.27 38.08 -30.70
CA MET A 25 0.51 37.12 -29.94
C MET A 25 0.02 35.71 -30.25
N ALA A 26 0.95 34.84 -30.68
CA ALA A 26 0.68 33.44 -30.97
C ALA A 26 1.29 32.56 -29.86
N PHE A 27 0.44 31.87 -29.11
CA PHE A 27 0.84 30.74 -28.27
C PHE A 27 -0.02 29.56 -28.66
N ILE A 28 0.62 28.54 -29.24
CA ILE A 28 0.01 27.23 -29.50
C ILE A 28 -0.17 26.60 -28.12
N ASP A 29 -1.40 26.65 -27.61
CA ASP A 29 -1.79 26.25 -26.25
C ASP A 29 -1.19 27.13 -25.15
N ILE A 30 -1.94 28.17 -24.74
CA ILE A 30 -1.54 29.15 -23.72
C ILE A 30 -1.17 28.45 -22.39
N GLU A 31 -1.85 27.35 -22.06
CA GLU A 31 -1.67 26.64 -20.79
C GLU A 31 -0.40 25.78 -20.79
N ALA A 32 -0.27 24.88 -21.78
CA ALA A 32 0.88 23.98 -21.87
C ALA A 32 2.17 24.70 -22.30
N GLY A 33 2.05 25.66 -23.22
CA GLY A 33 3.17 26.39 -23.81
C GLY A 33 3.84 27.35 -22.82
N PHE A 34 3.06 28.13 -22.07
CA PHE A 34 3.60 29.05 -21.06
C PHE A 34 4.30 28.30 -19.93
N TRP A 35 3.67 27.22 -19.42
CA TRP A 35 4.25 26.45 -18.32
C TRP A 35 5.52 25.70 -18.73
N SER A 36 5.54 25.12 -19.94
CA SER A 36 6.74 24.49 -20.50
C SER A 36 7.88 25.51 -20.69
N LEU A 37 7.57 26.68 -21.26
CA LEU A 37 8.56 27.75 -21.45
C LEU A 37 9.12 28.23 -20.11
N ARG A 38 8.25 28.45 -19.12
CA ARG A 38 8.67 28.86 -17.77
C ARG A 38 9.61 27.85 -17.14
N ARG A 39 9.25 26.56 -17.14
CA ARG A 39 10.10 25.50 -16.57
C ARG A 39 11.45 25.40 -17.29
N GLN A 40 11.47 25.56 -18.62
CA GLN A 40 12.71 25.57 -19.40
C GLN A 40 13.61 26.75 -19.00
N VAL A 41 13.05 27.95 -18.90
CA VAL A 41 13.81 29.16 -18.50
C VAL A 41 14.26 29.08 -17.04
N GLU A 42 13.42 28.59 -16.12
CA GLU A 42 13.78 28.35 -14.71
C GLU A 42 14.90 27.31 -14.56
N ASN A 43 14.86 26.22 -15.35
CA ASN A 43 15.94 25.23 -15.36
C ASN A 43 17.26 25.77 -15.94
N LEU A 44 17.19 26.70 -16.90
CA LEU A 44 18.36 27.29 -17.56
C LEU A 44 19.02 28.41 -16.74
N LEU A 45 18.22 29.27 -16.10
CA LEU A 45 18.69 30.52 -15.47
C LEU A 45 18.38 30.59 -13.97
N GLY A 46 17.67 29.60 -13.42
CA GLY A 46 17.18 29.61 -12.04
C GLY A 46 15.89 30.42 -11.87
N ALA A 47 15.11 30.06 -10.84
CA ALA A 47 13.79 30.62 -10.57
C ALA A 47 13.78 32.16 -10.46
N ARG A 48 14.87 32.73 -9.91
CA ARG A 48 15.01 34.17 -9.76
C ARG A 48 15.12 34.89 -11.10
N GLN A 49 16.11 34.57 -11.94
CA GLN A 49 16.32 35.24 -13.22
C GLN A 49 15.18 34.97 -14.21
N ALA A 50 14.56 33.80 -14.13
CA ALA A 50 13.34 33.52 -14.87
C ALA A 50 12.20 34.49 -14.49
N GLY A 51 11.98 34.72 -13.18
CA GLY A 51 10.99 35.70 -12.71
C GLY A 51 11.23 37.11 -13.27
N GLU A 52 12.49 37.57 -13.31
CA GLU A 52 12.86 38.89 -13.84
C GLU A 52 12.55 39.00 -15.34
N ILE A 53 12.84 37.95 -16.12
CA ILE A 53 12.55 37.90 -17.57
C ILE A 53 11.03 37.93 -17.83
N PHE A 54 10.25 37.14 -17.08
CA PHE A 54 8.80 37.11 -17.25
C PHE A 54 8.14 38.42 -16.81
N GLN A 55 8.63 39.05 -15.74
CA GLN A 55 8.15 40.36 -15.32
C GLN A 55 8.45 41.44 -16.37
N GLN A 56 9.64 41.43 -16.99
CA GLN A 56 10.01 42.34 -18.08
C GLN A 56 9.12 42.13 -19.33
N ALA A 57 8.92 40.87 -19.72
CA ALA A 57 8.07 40.52 -20.86
C ALA A 57 6.62 40.98 -20.64
N GLY A 58 6.09 40.77 -19.43
CA GLY A 58 4.78 41.25 -19.01
C GLY A 58 4.69 42.78 -19.06
N ALA A 59 5.68 43.49 -18.51
CA ALA A 59 5.71 44.96 -18.51
C ALA A 59 5.72 45.55 -19.93
N ASN A 60 6.49 44.98 -20.85
CA ASN A 60 6.51 45.40 -22.25
C ASN A 60 5.17 45.13 -22.94
N GLY A 61 4.56 43.95 -22.72
CA GLY A 61 3.25 43.61 -23.28
C GLY A 61 2.14 44.51 -22.75
N GLY A 62 2.13 44.77 -21.43
CA GLY A 62 1.19 45.67 -20.78
C GLY A 62 1.32 47.12 -21.29
N ALA A 63 2.55 47.63 -21.37
CA ALA A 63 2.81 48.97 -21.88
C ALA A 63 2.41 49.13 -23.35
N SER A 64 2.74 48.14 -24.20
CA SER A 64 2.33 48.12 -25.60
C SER A 64 0.80 48.16 -25.73
N TYR A 65 0.08 47.35 -24.95
CA TYR A 65 -1.38 47.35 -24.98
C TYR A 65 -1.97 48.69 -24.51
N ALA A 66 -1.54 49.20 -23.35
CA ALA A 66 -2.02 50.47 -22.82
C ALA A 66 -1.77 51.62 -23.79
N ALA A 67 -0.64 51.62 -24.51
CA ALA A 67 -0.32 52.63 -25.52
C ALA A 67 -1.32 52.64 -26.70
N THR A 68 -1.90 51.48 -27.05
CA THR A 68 -2.97 51.41 -28.07
C THR A 68 -4.32 51.95 -27.60
N GLN A 69 -4.53 52.10 -26.28
CA GLN A 69 -5.78 52.60 -25.70
C GLN A 69 -5.82 54.14 -25.57
N GLY A 70 -4.72 54.83 -25.91
CA GLY A 70 -4.56 56.29 -25.85
C GLY A 70 -3.89 56.80 -24.57
N LEU A 71 -3.66 58.12 -24.49
CA LEU A 71 -3.12 58.80 -23.32
C LEU A 71 -4.18 59.74 -22.71
N ALA A 72 -4.17 59.89 -21.39
CA ALA A 72 -5.02 60.83 -20.68
C ALA A 72 -4.18 61.75 -19.80
N ASP A 73 -4.42 63.07 -19.89
CA ASP A 73 -3.64 64.08 -19.17
C ASP A 73 -4.23 64.42 -17.78
N GLU A 74 -5.50 64.07 -17.52
CA GLU A 74 -6.19 64.32 -16.25
C GLU A 74 -6.18 63.08 -15.34
N PRO A 75 -5.83 63.21 -14.03
CA PRO A 75 -5.73 62.07 -13.11
C PRO A 75 -6.99 61.19 -13.01
N GLN A 76 -8.18 61.79 -13.08
CA GLN A 76 -9.46 61.06 -13.00
C GLN A 76 -9.69 60.18 -14.23
N LYS A 77 -9.38 60.70 -15.43
CA LYS A 77 -9.46 59.94 -16.70
C LYS A 77 -8.40 58.85 -16.81
N GLN A 78 -7.23 59.06 -16.20
CA GLN A 78 -6.21 58.02 -16.12
C GLN A 78 -6.68 56.82 -15.27
N GLY A 79 -7.35 57.06 -14.13
CA GLY A 79 -7.94 55.98 -13.34
C GLY A 79 -8.98 55.15 -14.11
N GLU A 80 -9.84 55.81 -14.89
CA GLU A 80 -10.83 55.14 -15.75
C GLU A 80 -10.18 54.34 -16.88
N LEU A 81 -9.11 54.86 -17.49
CA LEU A 81 -8.36 54.18 -18.53
C LEU A 81 -7.65 52.93 -17.99
N PHE A 82 -7.09 53.00 -16.78
CA PHE A 82 -6.51 51.84 -16.11
C PHE A 82 -7.56 50.77 -15.80
N ALA A 83 -8.72 51.16 -15.26
CA ALA A 83 -9.82 50.24 -15.00
C ALA A 83 -10.30 49.51 -16.27
N ARG A 84 -10.36 50.21 -17.41
CA ARG A 84 -10.65 49.60 -18.71
C ARG A 84 -9.58 48.62 -19.18
N CYS A 85 -8.30 48.94 -19.00
CA CYS A 85 -7.21 48.02 -19.33
C CYS A 85 -7.29 46.75 -18.48
N LEU A 86 -7.60 46.88 -17.18
CA LEU A 86 -7.79 45.76 -16.26
C LEU A 86 -8.99 44.89 -16.66
N GLN A 87 -10.15 45.49 -16.97
CA GLN A 87 -11.33 44.76 -17.44
C GLN A 87 -11.06 43.98 -18.73
N ALA A 88 -10.32 44.57 -19.68
CA ALA A 88 -9.95 43.88 -20.91
C ALA A 88 -9.00 42.70 -20.65
N TYR A 89 -8.06 42.85 -19.71
CA TYR A 89 -7.16 41.78 -19.29
C TYR A 89 -7.92 40.63 -18.61
N GLN A 90 -8.89 40.95 -17.76
CA GLN A 90 -9.80 39.98 -17.14
C GLN A 90 -10.67 39.25 -18.18
N ALA A 91 -11.24 39.98 -19.14
CA ALA A 91 -12.07 39.41 -20.20
C ALA A 91 -11.29 38.46 -21.12
N ALA A 92 -9.97 38.65 -21.24
CA ALA A 92 -9.08 37.74 -21.95
C ALA A 92 -8.69 36.48 -21.14
N GLY A 93 -9.22 36.31 -19.93
CA GLY A 93 -9.06 35.09 -19.13
C GLY A 93 -7.85 35.05 -18.20
N PHE A 94 -7.16 36.18 -17.98
CA PHE A 94 -5.92 36.23 -17.19
C PHE A 94 -6.12 36.36 -15.66
N GLY A 95 -7.31 36.01 -15.16
CA GLY A 95 -7.68 36.05 -13.75
C GLY A 95 -8.71 37.14 -13.42
N GLN A 96 -9.30 37.09 -12.22
CA GLN A 96 -10.24 38.12 -11.74
C GLN A 96 -9.53 39.06 -10.78
N PHE A 97 -9.46 40.34 -11.12
CA PHE A 97 -8.77 41.38 -10.34
C PHE A 97 -9.75 42.38 -9.75
N GLU A 98 -9.46 42.84 -8.55
CA GLU A 98 -10.19 43.85 -7.78
C GLU A 98 -9.18 44.87 -7.24
N ILE A 99 -9.44 46.17 -7.43
CA ILE A 99 -8.62 47.24 -6.85
C ILE A 99 -9.11 47.46 -5.42
N VAL A 100 -8.28 47.09 -4.44
CA VAL A 100 -8.63 47.14 -3.00
C VAL A 100 -8.36 48.52 -2.42
N GLU A 101 -7.23 49.12 -2.78
CA GLU A 101 -6.83 50.47 -2.37
C GLU A 101 -6.14 51.15 -3.56
N SER A 102 -6.39 52.44 -3.77
CA SER A 102 -5.75 53.22 -4.83
C SER A 102 -5.57 54.68 -4.39
N THR A 103 -4.32 55.14 -4.34
CA THR A 103 -3.98 56.56 -4.19
C THR A 103 -3.49 57.12 -5.53
N TRP A 104 -4.43 57.38 -6.44
CA TRP A 104 -4.12 58.03 -7.72
C TRP A 104 -3.98 59.56 -7.54
N PRO A 105 -2.99 60.26 -8.14
CA PRO A 105 -1.89 59.79 -9.00
C PRO A 105 -0.58 59.44 -8.28
N LEU A 106 -0.55 59.42 -6.94
CA LEU A 106 0.66 59.26 -6.12
C LEU A 106 0.59 58.06 -5.15
N GLY A 107 0.85 56.88 -5.70
CA GLY A 107 1.97 56.06 -5.22
C GLY A 107 1.67 54.84 -4.35
N ARG A 108 0.41 54.49 -4.07
CA ARG A 108 0.11 53.17 -3.50
C ARG A 108 -1.18 52.63 -4.10
N MET A 109 -1.10 51.50 -4.76
CA MET A 109 -2.28 50.79 -5.22
C MET A 109 -2.14 49.33 -4.84
N THR A 110 -3.18 48.76 -4.24
CA THR A 110 -3.22 47.34 -3.89
C THR A 110 -4.27 46.68 -4.75
N VAL A 111 -3.85 45.71 -5.56
CA VAL A 111 -4.73 44.91 -6.42
C VAL A 111 -4.78 43.50 -5.86
N ARG A 112 -5.99 43.00 -5.66
CA ARG A 112 -6.27 41.65 -5.22
C ARG A 112 -6.80 40.84 -6.39
N ALA A 113 -6.25 39.66 -6.60
CA ALA A 113 -6.67 38.75 -7.65
C ALA A 113 -7.20 37.44 -7.08
N ARG A 114 -8.38 37.03 -7.56
CA ARG A 114 -8.88 35.66 -7.47
C ARG A 114 -8.47 34.95 -8.76
N ASP A 115 -7.60 33.96 -8.62
CA ASP A 115 -7.08 33.13 -9.71
C ASP A 115 -6.22 33.92 -10.70
N ALA A 116 -5.18 34.60 -10.20
CA ALA A 116 -4.17 35.21 -11.06
C ALA A 116 -3.62 34.15 -12.03
N PHE A 117 -3.47 34.51 -13.31
CA PHE A 117 -3.14 33.56 -14.39
C PHE A 117 -2.06 32.54 -14.02
N GLU A 118 -0.90 32.98 -13.53
CA GLU A 118 0.21 32.10 -13.15
C GLU A 118 -0.10 31.18 -11.97
N ALA A 119 -0.77 31.69 -10.93
CA ALA A 119 -1.12 30.89 -9.75
C ALA A 119 -2.24 29.88 -10.04
N TRP A 120 -3.24 30.28 -10.82
CA TRP A 120 -4.30 29.41 -11.31
C TRP A 120 -3.72 28.26 -12.17
N MET A 121 -2.81 28.60 -13.09
CA MET A 121 -2.11 27.64 -13.93
C MET A 121 -1.33 26.60 -13.11
N MET A 122 -0.61 27.03 -12.07
CA MET A 122 0.11 26.10 -11.17
C MET A 122 -0.83 25.17 -10.40
N SER A 123 -1.94 25.71 -9.88
CA SER A 123 -2.95 24.94 -9.16
C SER A 123 -3.57 23.84 -10.05
N ARG A 124 -3.89 24.17 -11.30
CA ARG A 124 -4.45 23.23 -12.28
C ARG A 124 -3.51 22.06 -12.62
N HIS A 125 -2.20 22.27 -12.51
CA HIS A 125 -1.18 21.23 -12.66
C HIS A 125 -0.77 20.53 -11.35
N GLY A 126 -1.49 20.80 -10.25
CA GLY A 126 -1.29 20.13 -8.95
C GLY A 126 0.02 20.51 -8.24
N GLN A 127 0.61 21.67 -8.56
CA GLN A 127 1.90 22.09 -8.00
C GLN A 127 1.76 23.26 -7.02
N ARG A 128 2.57 23.26 -5.95
CA ARG A 128 2.67 24.37 -4.98
C ARG A 128 4.07 24.99 -5.04
N ALA A 129 4.12 26.32 -5.05
CA ALA A 129 5.36 27.09 -5.03
C ALA A 129 5.81 27.41 -3.60
N HIS A 130 7.11 27.58 -3.39
CA HIS A 130 7.69 27.98 -2.10
C HIS A 130 7.95 29.49 -2.03
N SER A 131 7.78 30.20 -3.15
CA SER A 131 7.90 31.64 -3.30
C SER A 131 6.86 32.15 -4.30
N PRO A 132 6.50 33.45 -4.27
CA PRO A 132 5.53 34.01 -5.19
C PRO A 132 5.94 33.83 -6.67
N VAL A 133 4.96 33.59 -7.54
CA VAL A 133 5.20 33.16 -8.94
C VAL A 133 4.52 34.04 -9.98
N CYS A 134 3.71 35.02 -9.57
CA CYS A 134 2.88 35.83 -10.46
C CYS A 134 3.65 36.99 -11.13
N ALA A 135 4.90 36.74 -11.51
CA ALA A 135 5.84 37.74 -12.01
C ALA A 135 5.40 38.35 -13.36
N TYR A 136 4.89 37.54 -14.29
CA TYR A 136 4.38 38.02 -15.58
C TYR A 136 3.14 38.91 -15.38
N THR A 137 2.20 38.44 -14.56
CA THR A 137 0.96 39.15 -14.22
C THR A 137 1.27 40.49 -13.55
N ALA A 138 2.19 40.49 -12.58
CA ALA A 138 2.69 41.71 -11.94
C ALA A 138 3.32 42.67 -12.95
N GLY A 139 4.12 42.16 -13.89
CA GLY A 139 4.73 42.92 -14.98
C GLY A 139 3.70 43.64 -15.85
N VAL A 140 2.68 42.93 -16.33
CA VAL A 140 1.61 43.52 -17.18
C VAL A 140 0.94 44.70 -16.48
N LEU A 141 0.60 44.54 -15.19
CA LEU A 141 -0.02 45.60 -14.40
C LEU A 141 0.90 46.81 -14.22
N VAL A 142 2.21 46.62 -14.01
CA VAL A 142 3.19 47.72 -14.00
C VAL A 142 3.22 48.44 -15.35
N GLY A 143 3.19 47.71 -16.46
CA GLY A 143 3.14 48.27 -17.82
C GLY A 143 1.92 49.16 -18.05
N PHE A 144 0.74 48.72 -17.59
CA PHE A 144 -0.47 49.54 -17.64
C PHE A 144 -0.31 50.84 -16.84
N ILE A 145 0.12 50.75 -15.58
CA ILE A 145 0.23 51.92 -14.71
C ILE A 145 1.26 52.91 -15.26
N ASN A 146 2.42 52.44 -15.72
CA ASN A 146 3.46 53.32 -16.24
C ASN A 146 3.00 54.11 -17.48
N VAL A 147 2.30 53.48 -18.42
CA VAL A 147 1.77 54.18 -19.61
C VAL A 147 0.60 55.09 -19.25
N VAL A 148 -0.35 54.60 -18.45
CA VAL A 148 -1.57 55.36 -18.11
C VAL A 148 -1.27 56.55 -17.20
N SER A 149 -0.37 56.40 -16.22
CA SER A 149 0.07 57.49 -15.35
C SER A 149 1.19 58.35 -15.96
N GLN A 150 1.69 58.00 -17.14
CA GLN A 150 2.90 58.60 -17.75
C GLN A 150 4.12 58.58 -16.81
N ARG A 151 4.24 57.52 -16.01
CA ARG A 151 5.34 57.30 -15.05
C ARG A 151 6.29 56.22 -15.55
N ARG A 152 7.49 56.20 -14.98
CA ARG A 152 8.53 55.19 -15.29
C ARG A 152 9.14 54.56 -14.04
N ASP A 153 8.61 54.91 -12.88
CA ASP A 153 9.21 54.62 -11.58
C ASP A 153 8.30 53.76 -10.68
N VAL A 154 7.18 53.23 -11.20
CA VAL A 154 6.30 52.36 -10.42
C VAL A 154 6.84 50.92 -10.43
N VAL A 155 6.84 50.30 -9.26
CA VAL A 155 7.24 48.90 -9.07
C VAL A 155 6.13 48.12 -8.36
N CYS A 156 6.12 46.79 -8.56
CA CYS A 156 5.13 45.89 -7.97
C CYS A 156 5.77 44.95 -6.95
N ILE A 157 5.19 44.87 -5.75
CA ILE A 157 5.55 43.93 -4.69
C ILE A 157 4.42 42.93 -4.53
N GLU A 158 4.70 41.65 -4.78
CA GLU A 158 3.76 40.58 -4.48
C GLU A 158 3.79 40.27 -2.97
N ARG A 159 2.66 40.44 -2.30
CA ARG A 159 2.50 40.27 -0.84
C ARG A 159 2.00 38.88 -0.46
N ARG A 160 1.08 38.34 -1.25
CA ARG A 160 0.42 37.04 -1.05
C ARG A 160 0.25 36.35 -2.39
N CYS A 161 0.29 35.03 -2.40
CA CYS A 161 0.19 34.24 -3.63
C CYS A 161 -0.59 32.94 -3.42
N GLN A 162 -1.60 32.71 -4.26
CA GLN A 162 -2.39 31.48 -4.20
C GLN A 162 -1.56 30.21 -4.44
N ALA A 163 -0.52 30.30 -5.27
CA ALA A 163 0.40 29.17 -5.50
C ALA A 163 1.24 28.80 -4.26
N CYS A 164 1.38 29.72 -3.30
CA CYS A 164 2.05 29.51 -2.01
C CYS A 164 1.08 29.04 -0.90
N GLY A 165 -0.21 28.93 -1.18
CA GLY A 165 -1.24 28.51 -0.22
C GLY A 165 -2.09 29.64 0.39
N ASP A 166 -1.93 30.89 -0.06
CA ASP A 166 -2.84 31.98 0.32
C ASP A 166 -4.19 31.89 -0.42
N GLU A 167 -5.25 32.54 0.11
CA GLU A 167 -6.57 32.51 -0.52
C GLU A 167 -6.66 33.35 -1.82
N VAL A 168 -5.83 34.39 -1.93
CA VAL A 168 -5.80 35.35 -3.05
C VAL A 168 -4.37 35.80 -3.34
N CYS A 169 -4.12 36.27 -4.55
CA CYS A 169 -2.88 36.98 -4.88
C CYS A 169 -3.04 38.46 -4.57
N GLU A 170 -2.08 39.07 -3.89
CA GLU A 170 -2.13 40.48 -3.50
C GLU A 170 -0.87 41.21 -3.96
N PHE A 171 -1.06 42.31 -4.71
CA PHE A 171 0.00 43.08 -5.36
C PHE A 171 -0.03 44.53 -4.90
N ASP A 172 1.08 45.01 -4.34
CA ASP A 172 1.29 46.42 -3.95
C ASP A 172 2.12 47.15 -5.02
N PHE A 173 1.57 48.22 -5.59
CA PHE A 173 2.25 49.08 -6.54
C PHE A 173 2.69 50.36 -5.86
N ILE A 174 4.00 50.60 -5.81
CA ILE A 174 4.60 51.77 -5.14
C ILE A 174 5.72 52.39 -5.99
N PRO A 175 6.07 53.69 -5.82
CA PRO A 175 7.25 54.28 -6.42
C PRO A 175 8.52 53.54 -5.98
N ALA A 176 9.45 53.35 -6.91
CA ALA A 176 10.72 52.66 -6.69
C ALA A 176 11.51 53.25 -5.50
N ALA A 177 11.43 54.57 -5.31
CA ALA A 177 12.09 55.27 -4.19
C ALA A 177 11.54 54.86 -2.80
N GLN A 178 10.29 54.36 -2.71
CA GLN A 178 9.63 53.94 -1.47
C GLN A 178 9.80 52.44 -1.18
N ALA A 179 10.40 51.67 -2.09
CA ALA A 179 10.56 50.22 -1.98
C ALA A 179 11.80 49.78 -1.15
N GLN A 180 12.46 50.67 -0.40
CA GLN A 180 13.71 50.39 0.31
C GLN A 180 13.60 49.16 1.23
N GLY A 181 14.44 48.15 0.96
CA GLY A 181 14.49 46.88 1.71
C GLY A 181 13.73 45.71 1.06
N HIS A 182 12.89 45.96 0.05
CA HIS A 182 12.26 44.92 -0.76
C HIS A 182 13.01 44.81 -2.10
N GLN A 183 13.34 43.59 -2.55
CA GLN A 183 13.92 43.39 -3.89
C GLN A 183 12.83 43.61 -4.93
N VAL A 184 12.87 44.75 -5.63
CA VAL A 184 11.96 45.05 -6.74
C VAL A 184 12.73 45.64 -7.91
N LEU A 185 12.50 45.11 -9.11
CA LEU A 185 13.05 45.65 -10.36
C LEU A 185 12.17 46.79 -10.85
N ALA A 186 12.75 48.00 -10.92
CA ALA A 186 12.15 49.10 -11.68
C ALA A 186 12.44 48.88 -13.16
N VAL A 187 11.40 48.51 -13.91
CA VAL A 187 11.50 48.20 -15.34
C VAL A 187 10.97 49.36 -16.16
N THR A 188 11.84 49.93 -17.01
CA THR A 188 11.43 50.91 -18.03
C THR A 188 11.19 50.18 -19.35
N PRO A 189 10.05 50.34 -20.04
CA PRO A 189 9.83 49.77 -21.37
C PRO A 189 10.81 50.35 -22.40
N ASP A 190 11.23 49.56 -23.39
CA ASP A 190 12.19 49.95 -24.43
C ASP A 190 11.63 51.07 -25.36
N PRO A 191 12.30 52.24 -25.49
CA PRO A 191 11.78 53.39 -26.22
C PRO A 191 11.78 53.26 -27.76
N ILE A 192 12.43 52.25 -28.35
CA ILE A 192 12.62 52.17 -29.82
C ILE A 192 11.33 51.79 -30.57
N MET A 193 10.34 51.19 -29.91
CA MET A 193 9.04 50.89 -30.56
C MET A 193 8.12 52.13 -30.73
N GLY A 194 8.58 53.35 -30.41
CA GLY A 194 7.69 54.48 -30.16
C GLY A 194 7.83 55.79 -30.96
N MET A 195 8.88 56.09 -31.75
CA MET A 195 8.99 57.42 -32.40
C MET A 195 9.69 57.47 -33.77
N ILE A 196 9.11 58.21 -34.72
CA ILE A 196 9.75 58.72 -35.96
C ILE A 196 9.81 60.26 -35.89
N PRO A 197 10.97 60.92 -36.00
CA PRO A 197 11.06 62.35 -36.29
C PRO A 197 11.61 62.65 -37.71
N PRO A 198 11.21 63.76 -38.36
CA PRO A 198 11.64 64.10 -39.72
C PRO A 198 12.97 64.89 -39.73
N LEU A 199 13.83 64.59 -40.70
CA LEU A 199 15.10 65.29 -40.96
C LEU A 199 14.88 66.62 -41.68
N ARG A 200 15.54 67.71 -41.21
CA ARG A 200 15.75 68.95 -41.97
C ARG A 200 17.21 69.05 -42.43
N SER A 201 17.37 69.50 -43.66
CA SER A 201 18.58 69.72 -44.44
C SER A 201 19.31 71.02 -44.10
N THR A 202 20.65 70.99 -44.01
CA THR A 202 21.66 71.72 -44.82
C THR A 202 23.03 71.65 -44.11
N LEU A 203 24.11 71.34 -44.84
CA LEU A 203 25.48 71.19 -44.32
C LEU A 203 26.43 72.19 -45.01
N ASP A 204 27.29 72.87 -44.22
CA ASP A 204 28.22 73.94 -44.63
C ASP A 204 29.67 73.43 -44.87
N GLU A 205 30.50 74.26 -45.51
CA GLU A 205 31.82 73.98 -46.13
C GLU A 205 32.88 73.15 -45.34
N PRO A 206 32.98 73.17 -44.00
CA PRO A 206 33.87 72.25 -43.26
C PRO A 206 33.47 70.78 -43.41
N GLN A 207 32.17 70.51 -43.57
CA GLN A 207 31.64 69.15 -43.76
C GLN A 207 31.97 68.60 -45.14
N LEU A 208 32.29 69.44 -46.14
CA LEU A 208 32.69 68.97 -47.47
C LEU A 208 34.08 68.30 -47.44
N ARG A 209 35.02 68.81 -46.64
CA ARG A 209 36.35 68.17 -46.43
C ARG A 209 36.25 66.88 -45.62
N GLU A 210 35.39 66.86 -44.59
CA GLU A 210 35.10 65.63 -43.85
C GLU A 210 34.37 64.60 -44.73
N THR A 211 33.45 65.04 -45.59
CA THR A 211 32.74 64.20 -46.57
C THR A 211 33.69 63.65 -47.62
N LEU A 212 34.64 64.44 -48.12
CA LEU A 212 35.69 63.96 -49.04
C LEU A 212 36.61 62.94 -48.38
N THR A 213 37.04 63.18 -47.13
CA THR A 213 37.87 62.21 -46.38
C THR A 213 37.08 60.93 -46.05
N ARG A 214 35.79 61.06 -45.72
CA ARG A 214 34.85 59.94 -45.57
C ARG A 214 34.60 59.22 -46.89
N LEU A 215 34.57 59.90 -48.02
CA LEU A 215 34.42 59.29 -49.35
C LEU A 215 35.67 58.47 -49.71
N THR A 216 36.88 58.99 -49.47
CA THR A 216 38.12 58.22 -49.71
C THR A 216 38.28 57.05 -48.74
N ALA A 217 37.89 57.22 -47.47
CA ALA A 217 37.88 56.14 -46.49
C ALA A 217 36.80 55.09 -46.80
N ASN A 218 35.61 55.52 -47.24
CA ASN A 218 34.55 54.62 -47.73
C ASN A 218 34.97 53.90 -49.00
N GLU A 219 35.71 54.55 -49.91
CA GLU A 219 36.21 53.91 -51.14
C GLU A 219 37.23 52.81 -50.81
N SER A 220 38.15 53.07 -49.87
CA SER A 220 39.11 52.06 -49.39
C SER A 220 38.42 50.91 -48.63
N LEU A 221 37.42 51.23 -47.80
CA LEU A 221 36.61 50.24 -47.09
C LEU A 221 35.78 49.38 -48.05
N LEU A 222 35.12 49.99 -49.04
CA LEU A 222 34.37 49.28 -50.07
C LEU A 222 35.30 48.40 -50.91
N ARG A 223 36.49 48.88 -51.27
CA ARG A 223 37.50 48.08 -51.98
C ARG A 223 37.95 46.87 -51.17
N SER A 224 38.23 47.05 -49.89
CA SER A 224 38.60 45.95 -48.97
C SER A 224 37.47 44.92 -48.79
N ILE A 225 36.20 45.36 -48.68
CA ILE A 225 35.04 44.46 -48.59
C ILE A 225 34.88 43.66 -49.89
N VAL A 226 35.08 44.29 -51.05
CA VAL A 226 34.97 43.63 -52.36
C VAL A 226 36.14 42.66 -52.62
N GLU A 227 37.34 42.98 -52.14
CA GLU A 227 38.53 42.11 -52.28
C GLU A 227 38.51 40.91 -51.33
N ASN A 228 37.91 41.06 -50.13
CA ASN A 228 37.84 40.00 -49.11
C ASN A 228 36.50 39.25 -49.07
N ALA A 229 35.53 39.63 -49.91
CA ALA A 229 34.24 38.96 -50.02
C ALA A 229 34.42 37.49 -50.40
N ARG A 230 33.93 36.59 -49.54
CA ARG A 230 33.79 35.16 -49.83
C ARG A 230 32.31 34.85 -49.97
N HIS A 231 31.96 33.90 -50.84
CA HIS A 231 30.58 33.47 -51.16
C HIS A 231 29.73 34.44 -52.00
N PHE A 232 30.24 35.62 -52.37
CA PHE A 232 29.64 36.43 -53.42
C PHE A 232 30.70 37.17 -54.24
N ALA A 233 30.32 37.59 -55.44
CA ALA A 233 31.13 38.39 -56.34
C ALA A 233 30.31 39.54 -56.90
N ILE A 234 30.95 40.69 -57.14
CA ILE A 234 30.31 41.86 -57.74
C ILE A 234 30.89 42.06 -59.13
N TYR A 235 30.06 42.43 -60.11
CA TYR A 235 30.49 42.71 -61.46
C TYR A 235 29.74 43.90 -62.05
N ARG A 236 30.33 44.49 -63.09
CA ARG A 236 29.68 45.46 -63.97
C ARG A 236 29.77 44.96 -65.39
N VAL A 237 28.64 44.95 -66.10
CA VAL A 237 28.60 44.75 -67.54
C VAL A 237 28.16 46.05 -68.23
N THR A 238 28.83 46.44 -69.29
CA THR A 238 28.42 47.59 -70.13
C THR A 238 27.87 47.07 -71.43
N LEU A 239 26.87 47.76 -72.00
CA LEU A 239 26.33 47.38 -73.30
C LEU A 239 27.42 47.47 -74.36
N ASP A 240 27.50 46.44 -75.19
CA ASP A 240 28.47 46.34 -76.28
C ASP A 240 27.80 45.60 -77.43
N SER A 241 27.41 46.35 -78.47
CA SER A 241 26.74 45.82 -79.66
C SER A 241 27.65 44.94 -80.53
N SER A 242 28.95 44.91 -80.27
CA SER A 242 29.90 43.99 -80.91
C SER A 242 29.99 42.63 -80.21
N SER A 243 29.47 42.50 -78.99
CA SER A 243 29.42 41.24 -78.25
C SER A 243 28.26 40.36 -78.75
N PRO A 244 28.46 39.04 -78.96
CA PRO A 244 27.38 38.11 -79.32
C PRO A 244 26.23 38.07 -78.31
N TYR A 245 26.49 38.50 -77.07
CA TYR A 245 25.54 38.52 -75.96
C TYR A 245 25.10 39.94 -75.57
N GLY A 246 25.40 40.95 -76.40
CA GLY A 246 24.94 42.35 -76.28
C GLY A 246 25.59 43.18 -75.16
N ALA A 247 26.50 42.59 -74.38
CA ALA A 247 27.23 43.26 -73.32
C ALA A 247 28.63 42.68 -73.12
N ARG A 248 29.49 43.42 -72.42
CA ARG A 248 30.82 42.97 -71.97
C ARG A 248 31.02 43.26 -70.49
N VAL A 249 31.78 42.41 -69.80
CA VAL A 249 32.16 42.65 -68.41
C VAL A 249 33.26 43.71 -68.38
N THR A 250 33.04 44.81 -67.65
CA THR A 250 34.03 45.88 -67.48
C THR A 250 34.66 45.90 -66.10
N PHE A 251 34.00 45.30 -65.12
CA PHE A 251 34.54 45.11 -63.79
C PHE A 251 34.04 43.79 -63.22
N ALA A 252 34.88 43.09 -62.47
CA ALA A 252 34.47 41.98 -61.62
C ALA A 252 35.39 41.89 -60.41
N SER A 253 34.83 41.53 -59.26
CA SER A 253 35.60 41.32 -58.03
C SER A 253 36.44 40.04 -58.13
N PRO A 254 37.60 39.96 -57.44
CA PRO A 254 38.47 38.77 -57.50
C PRO A 254 37.77 37.45 -57.15
N SER A 255 36.77 37.51 -56.26
CA SER A 255 35.96 36.37 -55.82
C SER A 255 35.14 35.71 -56.93
N ILE A 256 34.92 36.38 -58.08
CA ILE A 256 34.20 35.79 -59.23
C ILE A 256 34.93 34.55 -59.78
N ARG A 257 36.28 34.55 -59.73
CA ARG A 257 37.11 33.42 -60.19
C ARG A 257 36.97 32.21 -59.28
N GLU A 258 36.84 32.44 -57.97
CA GLU A 258 36.64 31.37 -57.00
C GLU A 258 35.25 30.74 -57.16
N LEU A 259 34.24 31.58 -57.37
CA LEU A 259 32.84 31.17 -57.49
C LEU A 259 32.57 30.43 -58.81
N THR A 260 32.98 31.02 -59.94
CA THR A 260 32.72 30.46 -61.28
C THR A 260 33.79 29.47 -61.76
N GLY A 261 35.01 29.55 -61.24
CA GLY A 261 36.13 28.71 -61.67
C GLY A 261 36.70 29.05 -63.06
N VAL A 262 36.18 30.09 -63.71
CA VAL A 262 36.60 30.54 -65.05
C VAL A 262 37.77 31.53 -64.94
N ASP A 263 38.83 31.29 -65.71
CA ASP A 263 40.02 32.13 -65.69
C ASP A 263 39.80 33.51 -66.32
N ASP A 264 39.17 33.53 -67.50
CA ASP A 264 38.75 34.74 -68.20
C ASP A 264 37.25 35.00 -67.98
N HIS A 265 36.95 35.68 -66.88
CA HIS A 265 35.60 36.15 -66.53
C HIS A 265 35.27 37.51 -67.15
N TYR A 266 36.18 38.11 -67.93
CA TYR A 266 35.90 39.33 -68.68
C TYR A 266 35.26 39.01 -70.04
N ASP A 267 35.51 37.81 -70.59
CA ASP A 267 34.69 37.24 -71.66
C ASP A 267 33.30 36.85 -71.14
N PHE A 268 32.32 37.70 -71.46
CA PHE A 268 30.93 37.54 -71.05
C PHE A 268 30.31 36.23 -71.59
N GLY A 269 30.81 35.68 -72.69
CA GLY A 269 30.35 34.41 -73.24
C GLY A 269 30.70 33.20 -72.36
N ASN A 270 31.77 33.28 -71.56
CA ASN A 270 32.14 32.18 -70.68
C ASN A 270 31.16 31.97 -69.52
N TRP A 271 30.39 32.99 -69.14
CA TRP A 271 29.29 32.82 -68.19
C TRP A 271 28.24 31.83 -68.74
N PHE A 272 27.75 32.07 -69.95
CA PHE A 272 26.71 31.24 -70.56
C PHE A 272 27.18 29.82 -70.87
N LYS A 273 28.44 29.64 -71.30
CA LYS A 273 29.02 28.31 -71.58
C LYS A 273 29.07 27.38 -70.36
N ASN A 274 29.09 27.93 -69.15
CA ASN A 274 29.19 27.15 -67.91
C ASN A 274 27.84 27.00 -67.18
N LEU A 275 26.73 27.42 -67.79
CA LEU A 275 25.40 27.21 -67.23
C LEU A 275 24.95 25.75 -67.41
N HIS A 276 24.12 25.27 -66.49
CA HIS A 276 23.47 23.99 -66.63
C HIS A 276 22.48 24.01 -67.80
N PRO A 277 22.43 22.97 -68.67
CA PRO A 277 21.59 22.97 -69.87
C PRO A 277 20.09 23.27 -69.62
N GLU A 278 19.56 22.84 -68.47
CA GLU A 278 18.17 23.14 -68.08
C GLU A 278 17.92 24.60 -67.70
N ASP A 279 18.95 25.31 -67.24
CA ASP A 279 18.85 26.72 -66.81
C ASP A 279 19.11 27.68 -67.97
N GLU A 280 19.85 27.25 -69.00
CA GLU A 280 20.32 28.06 -70.12
C GLU A 280 19.21 28.81 -70.88
N PRO A 281 18.08 28.18 -71.32
CA PRO A 281 17.04 28.88 -72.08
C PRO A 281 16.41 30.02 -71.29
N ARG A 282 16.16 29.80 -69.99
CA ARG A 282 15.59 30.80 -69.07
C ARG A 282 16.55 31.97 -68.85
N VAL A 283 17.84 31.68 -68.71
CA VAL A 283 18.87 32.67 -68.46
C VAL A 283 19.12 33.55 -69.68
N LEU A 284 19.20 32.96 -70.87
CA LEU A 284 19.37 33.70 -72.12
C LEU A 284 18.20 34.66 -72.36
N GLU A 285 16.97 34.21 -72.12
CA GLU A 285 15.78 35.06 -72.26
C GLU A 285 15.75 36.20 -71.22
N ALA A 286 16.10 35.92 -69.96
CA ALA A 286 16.22 36.95 -68.94
C ALA A 286 17.31 37.98 -69.27
N ASN A 287 18.45 37.55 -69.84
CA ASN A 287 19.51 38.44 -70.28
C ASN A 287 19.06 39.33 -71.45
N ARG A 288 18.34 38.76 -72.42
CA ARG A 288 17.78 39.49 -73.56
C ARG A 288 16.82 40.60 -73.08
N ARG A 289 15.89 40.26 -72.19
CA ARG A 289 14.94 41.21 -71.59
C ARG A 289 15.62 42.33 -70.81
N ALA A 290 16.65 41.99 -70.02
CA ALA A 290 17.43 42.99 -69.29
C ALA A 290 18.07 44.00 -70.26
N LEU A 291 18.71 43.54 -71.33
CA LEU A 291 19.38 44.42 -72.30
C LEU A 291 18.42 45.23 -73.18
N GLU A 292 17.30 44.64 -73.60
CA GLU A 292 16.33 45.32 -74.48
C GLU A 292 15.41 46.30 -73.74
N TYR A 293 14.97 45.94 -72.52
CA TYR A 293 13.95 46.69 -71.79
C TYR A 293 14.48 47.38 -70.53
N GLY A 294 15.76 47.20 -70.19
CA GLY A 294 16.33 47.74 -68.96
C GLY A 294 15.76 47.11 -67.69
N GLU A 295 15.25 45.88 -67.76
CA GLU A 295 14.70 45.19 -66.60
C GLU A 295 15.81 44.70 -65.64
N PRO A 296 15.61 44.76 -64.31
CA PRO A 296 16.51 44.13 -63.37
C PRO A 296 16.62 42.62 -63.63
N TYR A 297 17.85 42.13 -63.70
CA TYR A 297 18.15 40.71 -63.86
C TYR A 297 18.20 40.03 -62.50
N ASN A 298 17.47 38.94 -62.27
CA ASN A 298 17.57 38.14 -61.05
C ASN A 298 17.28 36.68 -61.36
N GLN A 299 18.33 35.85 -61.41
CA GLN A 299 18.21 34.43 -61.75
C GLN A 299 19.01 33.55 -60.79
N VAL A 300 18.37 32.53 -60.23
CA VAL A 300 19.03 31.41 -59.57
C VAL A 300 19.35 30.35 -60.62
N THR A 301 20.61 29.93 -60.69
CA THR A 301 21.14 29.09 -61.78
C THR A 301 22.21 28.15 -61.26
N ARG A 302 22.39 27.00 -61.93
CA ARG A 302 23.55 26.14 -61.71
C ARG A 302 24.67 26.54 -62.65
N VAL A 303 25.84 26.83 -62.09
CA VAL A 303 27.07 27.12 -62.83
C VAL A 303 28.10 26.04 -62.55
N TYR A 304 28.69 25.46 -63.59
CA TYR A 304 29.75 24.48 -63.45
C TYR A 304 31.07 25.19 -63.14
N ASN A 305 31.70 24.83 -62.03
CA ASN A 305 33.02 25.31 -61.67
C ASN A 305 34.07 24.31 -62.19
N PRO A 306 34.78 24.60 -63.29
CA PRO A 306 35.68 23.62 -63.92
C PRO A 306 36.91 23.31 -63.07
N ARG A 307 37.38 24.26 -62.25
CA ARG A 307 38.51 24.06 -61.32
C ARG A 307 38.17 23.08 -60.20
N GLN A 308 36.94 23.13 -59.70
CA GLN A 308 36.46 22.24 -58.63
C GLN A 308 35.71 21.01 -59.13
N ARG A 309 35.47 20.92 -60.45
CA ARG A 309 34.72 19.85 -61.12
C ARG A 309 33.36 19.57 -60.47
N ARG A 310 32.65 20.63 -60.05
CA ARG A 310 31.33 20.53 -59.42
C ARG A 310 30.39 21.63 -59.88
N TRP A 311 29.10 21.34 -59.84
CA TRP A 311 28.05 22.35 -59.99
C TRP A 311 27.94 23.19 -58.72
N ARG A 312 27.75 24.49 -58.88
CA ARG A 312 27.39 25.41 -57.80
C ARG A 312 26.06 26.06 -58.11
N TRP A 313 25.24 26.24 -57.08
CA TRP A 313 24.03 27.05 -57.18
C TRP A 313 24.40 28.49 -56.93
N VAL A 314 24.03 29.38 -57.85
CA VAL A 314 24.36 30.79 -57.75
C VAL A 314 23.15 31.64 -58.08
N GLN A 315 22.94 32.70 -57.32
CA GLN A 315 21.95 33.72 -57.61
C GLN A 315 22.63 34.95 -58.17
N THR A 316 22.26 35.30 -59.40
CA THR A 316 22.82 36.43 -60.11
C THR A 316 21.78 37.53 -60.16
N ILE A 317 22.06 38.66 -59.51
CA ILE A 317 21.20 39.84 -59.43
C ILE A 317 21.92 40.98 -60.14
N SER A 318 21.26 41.74 -61.01
CA SER A 318 21.83 42.92 -61.65
C SER A 318 20.80 44.01 -61.86
N ASN A 319 21.18 45.25 -61.56
CA ASN A 319 20.33 46.41 -61.73
C ASN A 319 20.85 47.30 -62.86
N PRO A 320 19.95 47.86 -63.69
CA PRO A 320 20.31 48.77 -64.77
C PRO A 320 20.85 50.11 -64.24
N GLY A 321 21.93 50.59 -64.83
CA GLY A 321 22.49 51.92 -64.63
C GLY A 321 22.22 52.81 -65.83
N TYR A 322 21.77 54.04 -65.58
CA TYR A 322 21.39 55.01 -66.61
C TYR A 322 22.33 56.21 -66.60
N ASP A 323 22.56 56.82 -67.76
CA ASP A 323 23.25 58.12 -67.85
C ASP A 323 22.34 59.29 -67.41
N SER A 324 22.90 60.49 -67.37
CA SER A 324 22.19 61.72 -67.00
C SER A 324 21.02 62.09 -67.95
N VAL A 325 20.88 61.41 -69.08
CA VAL A 325 19.81 61.60 -70.08
C VAL A 325 18.81 60.43 -70.07
N GLY A 326 18.95 59.49 -69.13
CA GLY A 326 18.04 58.36 -68.93
C GLY A 326 18.27 57.18 -69.87
N ARG A 327 19.41 57.11 -70.59
CA ARG A 327 19.74 55.96 -71.45
C ARG A 327 20.46 54.89 -70.65
N LEU A 328 20.11 53.63 -70.90
CA LEU A 328 20.75 52.47 -70.28
C LEU A 328 22.22 52.38 -70.71
N THR A 329 23.14 52.30 -69.74
CA THR A 329 24.60 52.32 -70.01
C THR A 329 25.35 51.09 -69.48
N HIS A 330 24.92 50.54 -68.36
CA HIS A 330 25.55 49.39 -67.72
C HIS A 330 24.57 48.66 -66.83
N PHE A 331 24.99 47.50 -66.33
CA PHE A 331 24.36 46.82 -65.22
C PHE A 331 25.38 46.56 -64.13
N ASP A 332 25.00 46.89 -62.90
CA ASP A 332 25.73 46.53 -61.70
C ASP A 332 25.10 45.30 -61.09
N GLY A 333 25.88 44.23 -61.00
CA GLY A 333 25.39 42.94 -60.55
C GLY A 333 26.25 42.30 -59.47
N MET A 334 25.65 41.34 -58.80
CA MET A 334 26.32 40.44 -57.88
C MET A 334 25.90 39.00 -58.14
N VAL A 335 26.83 38.09 -57.93
CA VAL A 335 26.62 36.65 -57.94
C VAL A 335 26.80 36.14 -56.52
N ILE A 336 25.77 35.53 -55.94
CA ILE A 336 25.76 34.99 -54.58
C ILE A 336 25.78 33.47 -54.67
N ASP A 337 26.67 32.80 -53.95
CA ASP A 337 26.70 31.34 -53.84
C ASP A 337 25.59 30.85 -52.90
N LEU A 338 24.70 30.01 -53.43
CA LEU A 338 23.60 29.37 -52.71
C LEU A 338 23.80 27.86 -52.54
N THR A 339 24.98 27.32 -52.83
CA THR A 339 25.24 25.87 -52.89
C THR A 339 24.94 25.19 -51.55
N GLU A 340 25.53 25.66 -50.44
CA GLU A 340 25.32 25.07 -49.10
C GLU A 340 23.85 25.14 -48.67
N GLN A 341 23.17 26.25 -49.00
CA GLN A 341 21.76 26.41 -48.70
C GLN A 341 20.90 25.41 -49.48
N LYS A 342 21.19 25.19 -50.76
CA LYS A 342 20.43 24.27 -51.62
C LYS A 342 20.67 22.81 -51.26
N GLU A 343 21.91 22.45 -50.90
CA GLU A 343 22.24 21.12 -50.39
C GLU A 343 21.51 20.83 -49.07
N ALA A 344 21.45 21.81 -48.14
CA ALA A 344 20.71 21.66 -46.90
C ALA A 344 19.18 21.56 -47.10
N GLU A 345 18.62 22.29 -48.08
CA GLU A 345 17.20 22.20 -48.44
C GLU A 345 16.85 20.81 -48.98
N LEU A 346 17.68 20.24 -49.86
CA LEU A 346 17.47 18.90 -50.42
C LEU A 346 17.63 17.80 -49.35
N ALA A 347 18.65 17.90 -48.49
CA ALA A 347 18.85 16.95 -47.40
C ALA A 347 17.67 16.97 -46.40
N LEU A 348 17.11 18.14 -46.11
CA LEU A 348 15.94 18.26 -45.25
C LEU A 348 14.69 17.61 -45.87
N GLN A 349 14.51 17.72 -47.19
CA GLN A 349 13.40 17.08 -47.90
C GLN A 349 13.49 15.55 -47.84
N GLU A 350 14.70 14.99 -48.02
CA GLU A 350 14.93 13.54 -47.94
C GLU A 350 14.69 12.98 -46.53
N VAL A 351 15.15 13.70 -45.51
CA VAL A 351 14.91 13.34 -44.10
C VAL A 351 13.42 13.43 -43.74
N ASN A 352 12.71 14.45 -44.20
CA ASN A 352 11.28 14.60 -43.94
C ASN A 352 10.46 13.47 -44.58
N ALA A 353 10.74 13.11 -45.83
CA ALA A 353 10.07 11.98 -46.49
C ALA A 353 10.27 10.66 -45.72
N THR A 354 11.51 10.40 -45.26
CA THR A 354 11.82 9.22 -44.45
C THR A 354 11.13 9.25 -43.08
N LEU A 355 11.04 10.43 -42.46
CA LEU A 355 10.38 10.62 -41.18
C LEU A 355 8.86 10.41 -41.29
N GLU A 356 8.23 10.93 -42.34
CA GLU A 356 6.80 10.74 -42.60
C GLU A 356 6.43 9.26 -42.77
N GLU A 357 7.24 8.48 -43.51
CA GLU A 357 7.04 7.04 -43.61
C GLU A 357 7.19 6.32 -42.27
N ARG A 358 8.20 6.69 -41.47
CA ARG A 358 8.41 6.12 -40.13
C ARG A 358 7.28 6.48 -39.16
N VAL A 359 6.81 7.73 -39.19
CA VAL A 359 5.68 8.18 -38.36
C VAL A 359 4.42 7.42 -38.75
N ARG A 360 4.12 7.27 -40.05
CA ARG A 360 2.95 6.50 -40.51
C ARG A 360 3.01 5.05 -40.02
N ALA A 361 4.13 4.37 -40.25
CA ALA A 361 4.31 2.97 -39.82
C ALA A 361 4.20 2.83 -38.28
N ARG A 362 4.73 3.79 -37.52
CA ARG A 362 4.68 3.77 -36.06
C ARG A 362 3.29 4.08 -35.51
N THR A 363 2.55 5.00 -36.14
CA THR A 363 1.16 5.32 -35.77
C THR A 363 0.25 4.10 -35.99
N GLU A 364 0.41 3.40 -37.11
CA GLU A 364 -0.32 2.14 -37.39
C GLU A 364 0.03 1.02 -36.40
N GLU A 365 1.27 0.93 -35.94
CA GLU A 365 1.66 -0.03 -34.88
C GLU A 365 1.02 0.34 -33.52
N ILE A 366 1.03 1.62 -33.16
CA ILE A 366 0.46 2.11 -31.89
C ILE A 366 -1.05 1.89 -31.85
N GLU A 367 -1.77 2.21 -32.93
CA GLU A 367 -3.23 1.99 -33.00
C GLU A 367 -3.59 0.49 -32.90
N ARG A 368 -2.82 -0.40 -33.53
CA ARG A 368 -3.01 -1.86 -33.38
C ARG A 368 -2.80 -2.35 -31.94
N ARG A 369 -1.75 -1.88 -31.26
CA ARG A 369 -1.52 -2.20 -29.84
C ARG A 369 -2.61 -1.62 -28.94
N ARG A 370 -3.09 -0.42 -29.26
CA ARG A 370 -4.16 0.25 -28.52
C ARG A 370 -5.48 -0.50 -28.63
N ALA A 371 -5.88 -0.92 -29.83
CA ALA A 371 -7.10 -1.70 -30.04
C ALA A 371 -7.07 -3.03 -29.25
N THR A 372 -5.94 -3.75 -29.29
CA THR A 372 -5.74 -4.99 -28.51
C THR A 372 -5.82 -4.71 -27.00
N ALA A 373 -5.19 -3.64 -26.53
CA ALA A 373 -5.23 -3.24 -25.12
C ALA A 373 -6.65 -2.83 -24.67
N GLU A 374 -7.43 -2.19 -25.55
CA GLU A 374 -8.82 -1.83 -25.30
C GLU A 374 -9.72 -3.06 -25.17
N SER A 375 -9.56 -4.08 -26.02
CA SER A 375 -10.28 -5.36 -25.90
C SER A 375 -9.97 -6.14 -24.62
N LEU A 376 -8.79 -5.96 -24.03
CA LEU A 376 -8.38 -6.62 -22.78
C LEU A 376 -8.78 -5.85 -21.51
N ARG A 377 -9.21 -4.57 -21.62
CA ARG A 377 -9.53 -3.72 -20.45
C ARG A 377 -10.62 -4.32 -19.57
N ASP A 378 -11.62 -4.98 -20.15
CA ASP A 378 -12.76 -5.50 -19.40
C ASP A 378 -12.36 -6.74 -18.58
N ILE A 379 -11.50 -7.62 -19.12
CA ILE A 379 -10.93 -8.72 -18.34
C ILE A 379 -10.05 -8.20 -17.21
N ILE A 380 -9.18 -7.21 -17.48
CA ILE A 380 -8.34 -6.63 -16.43
C ILE A 380 -9.19 -6.01 -15.31
N ARG A 381 -10.29 -5.32 -15.65
CA ARG A 381 -11.24 -4.82 -14.65
C ARG A 381 -11.90 -5.93 -13.86
N MET A 382 -12.26 -7.04 -14.52
CA MET A 382 -12.82 -8.20 -13.83
C MET A 382 -11.83 -8.86 -12.87
N ILE A 383 -10.56 -9.00 -13.25
CA ILE A 383 -9.51 -9.53 -12.36
C ILE A 383 -9.41 -8.68 -11.08
N ASN A 384 -9.58 -7.36 -11.20
CA ASN A 384 -9.52 -6.43 -10.07
C ASN A 384 -10.80 -6.35 -9.24
N SER A 385 -11.88 -7.04 -9.61
CA SER A 385 -13.21 -6.88 -8.99
C SER A 385 -13.54 -7.83 -7.83
N SER A 386 -12.56 -8.59 -7.32
CA SER A 386 -12.75 -9.57 -6.23
C SER A 386 -13.88 -10.59 -6.47
N MET A 387 -14.08 -10.97 -7.73
CA MET A 387 -15.11 -11.92 -8.18
C MET A 387 -14.66 -13.38 -7.91
N PRO A 388 -15.57 -14.31 -7.55
CA PRO A 388 -15.26 -15.74 -7.46
C PRO A 388 -14.70 -16.30 -8.77
N LEU A 389 -13.72 -17.20 -8.70
CA LEU A 389 -13.03 -17.72 -9.88
C LEU A 389 -13.99 -18.36 -10.90
N ASP A 390 -14.97 -19.14 -10.44
CA ASP A 390 -15.94 -19.78 -11.34
C ASP A 390 -16.77 -18.78 -12.15
N GLU A 391 -17.17 -17.67 -11.52
CA GLU A 391 -17.92 -16.59 -12.16
C GLU A 391 -17.02 -15.82 -13.12
N PHE A 392 -15.77 -15.54 -12.72
CA PHE A 392 -14.78 -14.92 -13.57
C PHE A 392 -14.53 -15.74 -14.84
N LEU A 393 -14.27 -17.05 -14.71
CA LEU A 393 -13.97 -17.92 -15.85
C LEU A 393 -15.16 -17.99 -16.80
N GLN A 394 -16.38 -18.05 -16.27
CA GLN A 394 -17.61 -18.07 -17.07
C GLN A 394 -17.77 -16.78 -17.89
N ARG A 395 -17.50 -15.63 -17.28
CA ARG A 395 -17.61 -14.33 -17.95
C ARG A 395 -16.44 -14.06 -18.89
N ALA A 396 -15.26 -14.59 -18.58
CA ALA A 396 -14.08 -14.48 -19.43
C ALA A 396 -14.26 -15.24 -20.76
N VAL A 397 -14.84 -16.47 -20.74
CA VAL A 397 -15.10 -17.20 -21.98
C VAL A 397 -16.17 -16.53 -22.84
N GLU A 398 -17.18 -15.89 -22.22
CA GLU A 398 -18.19 -15.10 -22.94
C GLU A 398 -17.58 -13.87 -23.61
N LEU A 399 -16.81 -13.07 -22.87
CA LEU A 399 -16.13 -11.90 -23.41
C LEU A 399 -15.13 -12.26 -24.51
N ALA A 400 -14.34 -13.31 -24.29
CA ALA A 400 -13.38 -13.79 -25.29
C ALA A 400 -14.11 -14.25 -26.56
N ALA A 401 -15.24 -14.96 -26.44
CA ALA A 401 -16.05 -15.34 -27.60
C ALA A 401 -16.54 -14.11 -28.38
N GLN A 402 -17.12 -13.12 -27.68
CA GLN A 402 -17.67 -11.91 -28.30
C GLN A 402 -16.58 -11.08 -29.00
N GLN A 403 -15.43 -10.90 -28.35
CA GLN A 403 -14.33 -10.08 -28.89
C GLN A 403 -13.61 -10.74 -30.06
N LEU A 404 -13.54 -12.07 -30.09
CA LEU A 404 -13.01 -12.81 -31.24
C LEU A 404 -14.07 -13.11 -32.32
N GLY A 405 -15.33 -12.70 -32.13
CA GLY A 405 -16.43 -13.00 -33.06
C GLY A 405 -16.78 -14.50 -33.14
N ALA A 406 -16.45 -15.27 -32.12
CA ALA A 406 -16.74 -16.70 -32.04
C ALA A 406 -18.18 -16.95 -31.53
N GLY A 407 -18.85 -17.93 -32.12
CA GLY A 407 -20.19 -18.35 -31.68
C GLY A 407 -20.21 -19.22 -30.43
N ALA A 408 -19.05 -19.76 -30.02
CA ALA A 408 -18.86 -20.42 -28.73
C ALA A 408 -17.39 -20.36 -28.29
N CYS A 409 -17.18 -20.47 -26.98
CA CYS A 409 -15.85 -20.61 -26.38
C CYS A 409 -15.89 -21.59 -25.21
N VAL A 410 -14.88 -22.44 -25.10
CA VAL A 410 -14.74 -23.41 -24.01
C VAL A 410 -13.36 -23.34 -23.42
N LEU A 411 -13.29 -23.24 -22.09
CA LEU A 411 -12.06 -23.33 -21.33
C LEU A 411 -11.90 -24.75 -20.76
N HIS A 412 -10.76 -25.36 -21.03
CA HIS A 412 -10.39 -26.69 -20.53
C HIS A 412 -9.26 -26.61 -19.51
N HIS A 413 -9.40 -27.32 -18.40
CA HIS A 413 -8.34 -27.60 -17.43
C HIS A 413 -7.80 -29.02 -17.66
N LEU A 414 -6.48 -29.16 -17.74
CA LEU A 414 -5.76 -30.40 -18.00
C LEU A 414 -5.02 -30.85 -16.73
N ASP A 415 -5.50 -31.91 -16.11
CA ASP A 415 -4.77 -32.59 -15.03
C ASP A 415 -3.84 -33.64 -15.67
N LEU A 416 -2.56 -33.29 -15.78
CA LEU A 416 -1.55 -34.15 -16.40
C LEU A 416 -1.19 -35.38 -15.56
N GLU A 417 -1.37 -35.31 -14.24
CA GLU A 417 -1.06 -36.45 -13.33
C GLU A 417 -2.18 -37.48 -13.37
N LYS A 418 -3.43 -37.02 -13.36
CA LYS A 418 -4.60 -37.90 -13.48
C LYS A 418 -4.96 -38.25 -14.92
N GLU A 419 -4.28 -37.63 -15.89
CA GLU A 419 -4.56 -37.73 -17.33
C GLU A 419 -6.02 -37.42 -17.69
N VAL A 420 -6.55 -36.32 -17.17
CA VAL A 420 -7.96 -35.94 -17.29
C VAL A 420 -8.12 -34.51 -17.77
N ILE A 421 -9.04 -34.29 -18.72
CA ILE A 421 -9.45 -32.96 -19.18
C ILE A 421 -10.84 -32.63 -18.61
N THR A 422 -10.96 -31.47 -18.01
CA THR A 422 -12.20 -30.99 -17.39
C THR A 422 -12.61 -29.66 -18.01
N GLN A 423 -13.90 -29.51 -18.29
CA GLN A 423 -14.46 -28.24 -18.72
C GLN A 423 -14.56 -27.28 -17.53
N ALA A 424 -13.74 -26.24 -17.53
CA ALA A 424 -13.72 -25.22 -16.47
C ALA A 424 -14.82 -24.18 -16.67
N ALA A 425 -15.06 -23.74 -17.91
CA ALA A 425 -16.14 -22.81 -18.28
C ALA A 425 -16.51 -22.96 -19.75
N SER A 426 -17.70 -22.50 -20.14
CA SER A 426 -18.11 -22.47 -21.55
C SER A 426 -19.21 -21.47 -21.84
N TYR A 427 -19.20 -20.94 -23.06
CA TYR A 427 -20.21 -20.06 -23.63
C TYR A 427 -20.66 -20.59 -25.00
N GLY A 428 -21.96 -20.50 -25.32
CA GLY A 428 -22.54 -20.92 -26.61
C GLY A 428 -22.64 -22.43 -26.82
N MET A 429 -22.50 -23.24 -25.75
CA MET A 429 -22.47 -24.70 -25.82
C MET A 429 -23.79 -25.39 -25.43
N GLU A 430 -24.90 -24.63 -25.40
CA GLU A 430 -26.20 -25.12 -24.96
C GLU A 430 -26.67 -26.30 -25.83
N GLY A 431 -27.03 -27.41 -25.17
CA GLY A 431 -27.49 -28.64 -25.84
C GLY A 431 -26.41 -29.44 -26.58
N ILE A 432 -25.12 -29.09 -26.44
CA ILE A 432 -23.99 -29.87 -26.98
C ILE A 432 -23.32 -30.70 -25.87
N PHE A 433 -23.11 -30.10 -24.69
CA PHE A 433 -22.58 -30.79 -23.51
C PHE A 433 -23.62 -30.81 -22.38
N GLU A 434 -23.91 -31.99 -21.82
CA GLU A 434 -24.97 -32.17 -20.81
C GLU A 434 -24.58 -31.72 -19.38
N LYS A 435 -23.30 -31.39 -19.09
CA LYS A 435 -22.76 -30.78 -17.84
C LYS A 435 -21.26 -30.46 -17.98
N ARG A 436 -20.66 -29.71 -17.03
CA ARG A 436 -19.18 -29.55 -16.87
C ARG A 436 -18.56 -30.95 -16.69
N GLY A 437 -18.23 -31.59 -17.80
CA GLY A 437 -17.79 -32.98 -17.85
C GLY A 437 -16.28 -33.09 -17.68
N SER A 438 -15.86 -34.15 -17.00
CA SER A 438 -14.45 -34.54 -16.88
C SER A 438 -14.26 -35.85 -17.65
N ARG A 439 -13.23 -35.93 -18.50
CA ARG A 439 -12.97 -37.09 -19.36
C ARG A 439 -11.48 -37.45 -19.38
N PRO A 440 -11.11 -38.75 -19.44
CA PRO A 440 -9.71 -39.15 -19.51
C PRO A 440 -9.10 -38.83 -20.88
N PHE A 441 -7.79 -38.60 -20.95
CA PHE A 441 -7.06 -38.33 -22.20
C PHE A 441 -7.18 -39.49 -23.20
N SER A 442 -7.36 -40.73 -22.73
CA SER A 442 -7.60 -41.89 -23.58
C SER A 442 -8.87 -41.74 -24.45
N ALA A 443 -9.93 -41.11 -23.91
CA ALA A 443 -11.16 -40.83 -24.66
C ALA A 443 -10.99 -39.71 -25.69
N MET A 444 -9.98 -38.85 -25.54
CA MET A 444 -9.66 -37.78 -26.50
C MET A 444 -9.03 -38.31 -27.79
N LYS A 445 -8.32 -39.44 -27.73
CA LYS A 445 -7.75 -40.10 -28.92
C LYS A 445 -8.85 -40.56 -29.87
N SER A 446 -9.86 -41.25 -29.35
CA SER A 446 -11.05 -41.67 -30.10
C SER A 446 -11.95 -40.52 -30.56
N SER A 447 -11.79 -39.32 -29.98
CA SER A 447 -12.57 -38.13 -30.34
C SER A 447 -11.77 -37.13 -31.18
N GLY A 448 -10.67 -37.55 -31.82
CA GLY A 448 -9.82 -36.70 -32.67
C GLY A 448 -9.24 -35.45 -31.99
N GLY A 449 -9.17 -35.46 -30.65
CA GLY A 449 -8.61 -34.38 -29.82
C GLY A 449 -7.12 -34.54 -29.54
N GLU A 450 -6.47 -35.58 -30.09
CA GLU A 450 -5.04 -35.85 -29.88
C GLU A 450 -4.15 -34.73 -30.46
N GLY A 451 -4.49 -34.21 -31.65
CA GLY A 451 -3.80 -33.06 -32.23
C GLY A 451 -3.93 -31.79 -31.39
N TYR A 452 -5.09 -31.58 -30.76
CA TYR A 452 -5.30 -30.48 -29.81
C TYR A 452 -4.40 -30.65 -28.57
N LEU A 453 -4.41 -31.82 -27.91
CA LEU A 453 -3.56 -32.09 -26.75
C LEU A 453 -2.06 -31.94 -27.07
N GLN A 454 -1.62 -32.41 -28.24
CA GLN A 454 -0.23 -32.34 -28.66
C GLN A 454 0.21 -30.89 -28.92
N ALA A 455 -0.62 -30.10 -29.61
CA ALA A 455 -0.30 -28.71 -29.88
C ALA A 455 -0.32 -27.86 -28.61
N LEU A 456 -1.25 -28.13 -27.69
CA LEU A 456 -1.25 -27.51 -26.37
C LEU A 456 0.05 -27.80 -25.62
N ARG A 457 0.57 -29.03 -25.64
CA ARG A 457 1.87 -29.36 -25.02
C ARG A 457 3.04 -28.62 -25.68
N ASN A 458 2.95 -28.38 -26.98
CA ASN A 458 3.98 -27.72 -27.79
C ASN A 458 3.92 -26.18 -27.77
N ARG A 459 3.06 -25.56 -26.94
CA ARG A 459 2.85 -24.10 -26.92
C ARG A 459 2.36 -23.52 -28.25
N GLN A 460 1.66 -24.30 -29.05
CA GLN A 460 1.20 -23.86 -30.37
C GLN A 460 -0.31 -23.65 -30.41
N PRO A 461 -0.78 -22.49 -30.94
CA PRO A 461 -2.17 -22.35 -31.31
C PRO A 461 -2.53 -23.32 -32.44
N VAL A 462 -3.75 -23.85 -32.43
CA VAL A 462 -4.29 -24.70 -33.50
C VAL A 462 -5.57 -24.09 -34.01
N TYR A 463 -5.67 -23.94 -35.32
CA TYR A 463 -6.90 -23.50 -35.94
C TYR A 463 -7.12 -24.23 -37.26
N GLY A 464 -8.38 -24.30 -37.68
CA GLY A 464 -8.72 -24.97 -38.93
C GLY A 464 -10.19 -24.86 -39.26
N ASN A 465 -10.46 -24.91 -40.56
CA ASN A 465 -11.80 -25.00 -41.12
C ASN A 465 -12.18 -26.47 -41.31
N TYR A 466 -13.42 -26.79 -41.01
CA TYR A 466 -14.01 -28.11 -41.26
C TYR A 466 -14.65 -28.14 -42.65
N PRO A 467 -14.85 -29.33 -43.24
CA PRO A 467 -15.58 -29.47 -44.50
C PRO A 467 -16.98 -28.80 -44.43
N PRO A 468 -17.58 -28.42 -45.57
CA PRO A 468 -18.92 -27.85 -45.60
C PRO A 468 -19.97 -28.84 -45.09
N LEU A 469 -21.15 -28.33 -44.70
CA LEU A 469 -22.30 -29.19 -44.42
C LEU A 469 -22.89 -29.72 -45.73
N PRO A 470 -23.34 -31.00 -45.79
CA PRO A 470 -23.41 -31.98 -44.70
C PRO A 470 -22.14 -32.84 -44.52
N GLU A 471 -21.13 -32.69 -45.39
CA GLU A 471 -19.94 -33.55 -45.47
C GLU A 471 -19.23 -33.75 -44.11
N ARG A 472 -18.95 -32.67 -43.38
CA ARG A 472 -18.29 -32.75 -42.06
C ARG A 472 -19.07 -33.53 -40.98
N VAL A 473 -20.39 -33.71 -41.17
CA VAL A 473 -21.24 -34.49 -40.26
C VAL A 473 -21.32 -35.94 -40.74
N GLU A 474 -21.41 -36.18 -42.04
CA GLU A 474 -21.45 -37.52 -42.61
C GLU A 474 -20.15 -38.30 -42.37
N GLU A 475 -18.99 -37.64 -42.44
CA GLU A 475 -17.71 -38.24 -42.10
C GLU A 475 -17.69 -38.80 -40.67
N ILE A 476 -18.18 -38.02 -39.70
CA ILE A 476 -18.25 -38.44 -38.28
C ILE A 476 -19.21 -39.61 -38.09
N ARG A 477 -20.36 -39.59 -38.78
CA ARG A 477 -21.36 -40.67 -38.68
C ARG A 477 -20.81 -41.99 -39.24
N ARG A 478 -20.05 -41.92 -40.34
CA ARG A 478 -19.49 -43.07 -41.06
C ARG A 478 -18.20 -43.62 -40.44
N ASP A 479 -17.50 -42.85 -39.60
CA ASP A 479 -16.28 -43.30 -38.94
C ASP A 479 -16.56 -44.39 -37.87
N PRO A 480 -16.07 -45.63 -38.06
CA PRO A 480 -16.29 -46.72 -37.11
C PRO A 480 -15.41 -46.64 -35.86
N THR A 481 -14.40 -45.76 -35.84
CA THR A 481 -13.44 -45.62 -34.73
C THR A 481 -13.96 -44.75 -33.58
N ILE A 482 -15.02 -43.98 -33.82
CA ILE A 482 -15.63 -43.06 -32.84
C ILE A 482 -16.79 -43.78 -32.12
N PRO A 483 -16.78 -43.91 -30.78
CA PRO A 483 -17.90 -44.44 -30.02
C PRO A 483 -19.20 -43.66 -30.24
N GLU A 484 -20.36 -44.35 -30.28
CA GLU A 484 -21.67 -43.72 -30.55
C GLU A 484 -22.06 -42.63 -29.54
N ALA A 485 -21.64 -42.76 -28.27
CA ALA A 485 -21.83 -41.70 -27.27
C ALA A 485 -21.08 -40.41 -27.64
N ILE A 486 -19.88 -40.52 -28.22
CA ILE A 486 -19.04 -39.39 -28.63
C ILE A 486 -19.51 -38.83 -29.99
N LYS A 487 -20.05 -39.66 -30.88
CA LYS A 487 -20.59 -39.21 -32.18
C LYS A 487 -21.71 -38.20 -32.01
N ARG A 488 -22.63 -38.40 -31.05
CA ARG A 488 -23.73 -37.44 -30.79
C ARG A 488 -23.21 -36.04 -30.48
N GLU A 489 -22.23 -35.93 -29.58
CA GLU A 489 -21.60 -34.64 -29.22
C GLU A 489 -20.89 -34.01 -30.43
N ARG A 490 -20.08 -34.79 -31.15
CA ARG A 490 -19.31 -34.27 -32.30
C ARG A 490 -20.22 -33.85 -33.46
N VAL A 491 -21.29 -34.60 -33.72
CA VAL A 491 -22.30 -34.23 -34.72
C VAL A 491 -22.98 -32.93 -34.32
N ALA A 492 -23.43 -32.79 -33.07
CA ALA A 492 -24.05 -31.55 -32.59
C ALA A 492 -23.10 -30.34 -32.72
N LEU A 493 -21.81 -30.54 -32.43
CA LEU A 493 -20.77 -29.51 -32.59
C LEU A 493 -20.51 -29.15 -34.06
N ARG A 494 -20.40 -30.15 -34.95
CA ARG A 494 -20.17 -29.90 -36.39
C ARG A 494 -21.42 -29.44 -37.12
N GLU A 495 -22.62 -29.74 -36.67
CA GLU A 495 -23.84 -29.15 -37.23
C GLU A 495 -23.85 -27.63 -37.02
N ARG A 496 -23.32 -27.14 -35.89
CA ARG A 496 -23.30 -25.71 -35.56
C ARG A 496 -22.05 -24.94 -36.01
N TYR A 497 -20.87 -25.55 -35.96
CA TYR A 497 -19.60 -24.82 -36.15
C TYR A 497 -18.79 -25.34 -37.33
N ALA A 498 -18.33 -24.40 -38.15
CA ALA A 498 -17.56 -24.62 -39.36
C ALA A 498 -16.06 -24.44 -39.20
N SER A 499 -15.60 -23.81 -38.11
CA SER A 499 -14.17 -23.74 -37.80
C SER A 499 -13.94 -23.71 -36.30
N SER A 500 -12.68 -23.91 -35.91
CA SER A 500 -12.26 -23.74 -34.51
C SER A 500 -10.87 -23.15 -34.42
N PHE A 501 -10.62 -22.46 -33.32
CA PHE A 501 -9.32 -21.93 -32.93
C PHE A 501 -9.06 -22.24 -31.47
N ALA A 502 -7.93 -22.83 -31.17
CA ALA A 502 -7.52 -23.27 -29.86
C ALA A 502 -6.20 -22.60 -29.47
N VAL A 503 -6.16 -22.02 -28.28
CA VAL A 503 -4.96 -21.42 -27.70
C VAL A 503 -4.59 -22.12 -26.39
N PRO A 504 -3.30 -22.29 -26.09
CA PRO A 504 -2.87 -22.88 -24.85
C PRO A 504 -2.90 -21.92 -23.68
N LEU A 505 -3.14 -22.47 -22.49
CA LEU A 505 -3.16 -21.74 -21.22
C LEU A 505 -2.04 -22.25 -20.31
N TYR A 506 -1.11 -21.37 -19.96
CA TYR A 506 0.06 -21.69 -19.13
C TYR A 506 0.09 -20.85 -17.86
N ILE A 507 0.38 -21.49 -16.73
CA ILE A 507 0.61 -20.83 -15.45
C ILE A 507 2.03 -21.17 -15.00
N GLN A 508 2.88 -20.14 -14.80
CA GLN A 508 4.29 -20.30 -14.42
C GLN A 508 5.02 -21.38 -15.27
N ASP A 509 4.91 -21.26 -16.59
CA ASP A 509 5.45 -22.20 -17.59
C ASP A 509 4.89 -23.64 -17.59
N LYS A 510 3.97 -23.98 -16.69
CA LYS A 510 3.27 -25.27 -16.68
C LYS A 510 1.96 -25.18 -17.47
N LEU A 511 1.71 -26.18 -18.33
CA LEU A 511 0.47 -26.28 -19.07
C LEU A 511 -0.68 -26.50 -18.09
N TYR A 512 -1.59 -25.53 -18.02
CA TYR A 512 -2.81 -25.63 -17.23
C TYR A 512 -3.97 -26.15 -18.08
N GLY A 513 -4.03 -25.76 -19.35
CA GLY A 513 -5.27 -25.91 -20.10
C GLY A 513 -5.20 -25.40 -21.54
N GLY A 514 -6.38 -25.25 -22.13
CA GLY A 514 -6.53 -24.55 -23.40
C GLY A 514 -7.91 -23.93 -23.52
N MET A 515 -8.00 -22.85 -24.29
CA MET A 515 -9.24 -22.17 -24.59
C MET A 515 -9.57 -22.38 -26.07
N VAL A 516 -10.77 -22.86 -26.36
CA VAL A 516 -11.20 -23.27 -27.70
C VAL A 516 -12.40 -22.46 -28.13
N PHE A 517 -12.21 -21.69 -29.21
CA PHE A 517 -13.19 -20.89 -29.90
C PHE A 517 -13.78 -21.66 -31.06
N TYR A 518 -15.08 -21.52 -31.27
CA TYR A 518 -15.80 -22.15 -32.38
C TYR A 518 -16.59 -21.11 -33.16
N TYR A 519 -16.51 -21.18 -34.49
CA TYR A 519 -17.15 -20.22 -35.40
C TYR A 519 -18.18 -20.93 -36.26
N THR A 520 -19.31 -20.26 -36.50
CA THR A 520 -20.42 -20.81 -37.30
C THR A 520 -20.08 -20.89 -38.79
N GLU A 521 -19.19 -20.00 -39.26
CA GLU A 521 -18.72 -19.92 -40.63
C GLU A 521 -17.21 -20.19 -40.72
N PRO A 522 -16.70 -20.70 -41.87
CA PRO A 522 -15.27 -20.81 -42.11
C PRO A 522 -14.55 -19.48 -41.86
N GLN A 523 -13.34 -19.54 -41.31
CA GLN A 523 -12.56 -18.36 -40.94
C GLN A 523 -11.23 -18.33 -41.68
N ASP A 524 -10.81 -17.12 -42.06
CA ASP A 524 -9.44 -16.80 -42.41
C ASP A 524 -8.76 -16.24 -41.16
N PHE A 525 -7.96 -17.07 -40.48
CA PHE A 525 -7.29 -16.69 -39.25
C PHE A 525 -6.10 -15.79 -39.53
N HIS A 526 -6.20 -14.52 -39.14
CA HIS A 526 -5.13 -13.54 -39.27
C HIS A 526 -4.30 -13.47 -37.99
N ASP A 527 -3.06 -13.01 -38.10
CA ASP A 527 -2.14 -12.89 -36.95
C ASP A 527 -2.76 -12.10 -35.78
N GLU A 528 -3.56 -11.07 -36.07
CA GLU A 528 -4.23 -10.26 -35.04
C GLU A 528 -5.22 -11.08 -34.21
N GLN A 529 -6.01 -11.96 -34.82
CA GLN A 529 -6.95 -12.84 -34.10
C GLN A 529 -6.19 -13.88 -33.26
N ILE A 530 -5.07 -14.39 -33.77
CA ILE A 530 -4.23 -15.34 -33.06
C ILE A 530 -3.62 -14.69 -31.82
N GLN A 531 -3.03 -13.50 -31.98
CA GLN A 531 -2.44 -12.74 -30.88
C GLN A 531 -3.47 -12.34 -29.84
N LEU A 532 -4.66 -11.92 -30.26
CA LEU A 532 -5.75 -11.60 -29.35
C LEU A 532 -6.18 -12.83 -28.53
N GLY A 533 -6.37 -13.99 -29.17
CA GLY A 533 -6.70 -15.23 -28.48
C GLY A 533 -5.63 -15.66 -27.45
N LEU A 534 -4.35 -15.56 -27.81
CA LEU A 534 -3.24 -15.82 -26.89
C LEU A 534 -3.25 -14.84 -25.70
N ALA A 535 -3.46 -13.55 -25.96
CA ALA A 535 -3.54 -12.55 -24.90
C ALA A 535 -4.71 -12.80 -23.94
N PHE A 536 -5.87 -13.23 -24.43
CA PHE A 536 -6.98 -13.66 -23.58
C PHE A 536 -6.58 -14.86 -22.70
N ALA A 537 -5.91 -15.85 -23.27
CA ALA A 537 -5.44 -17.02 -22.52
C ALA A 537 -4.43 -16.62 -21.43
N GLU A 538 -3.51 -15.70 -21.71
CA GLU A 538 -2.56 -15.17 -20.73
C GLU A 538 -3.27 -14.44 -19.58
N GLN A 539 -4.24 -13.57 -19.87
CA GLN A 539 -4.98 -12.85 -18.82
C GLN A 539 -5.81 -13.80 -17.94
N VAL A 540 -6.44 -14.81 -18.54
CA VAL A 540 -7.16 -15.85 -17.80
C VAL A 540 -6.21 -16.66 -16.92
N ALA A 541 -5.00 -16.99 -17.41
CA ALA A 541 -3.98 -17.68 -16.62
C ALA A 541 -3.56 -16.87 -15.38
N VAL A 542 -3.34 -15.56 -15.54
CA VAL A 542 -3.02 -14.66 -14.42
C VAL A 542 -4.14 -14.66 -13.38
N ALA A 543 -5.40 -14.62 -13.81
CA ALA A 543 -6.54 -14.64 -12.89
C ALA A 543 -6.63 -15.94 -12.08
N ILE A 544 -6.39 -17.09 -12.73
CA ILE A 544 -6.37 -18.40 -12.06
C ILE A 544 -5.24 -18.47 -11.03
N GLU A 545 -4.06 -17.96 -11.37
CA GLU A 545 -2.92 -17.92 -10.45
C GLU A 545 -3.20 -16.99 -9.26
N ASN A 546 -3.77 -15.81 -9.50
CA ASN A 546 -4.15 -14.88 -8.44
C ASN A 546 -5.19 -15.50 -7.49
N ALA A 547 -6.19 -16.20 -8.02
CA ALA A 547 -7.19 -16.90 -7.20
C ALA A 547 -6.55 -18.00 -6.35
N ARG A 548 -5.60 -18.76 -6.92
CA ARG A 548 -4.83 -19.79 -6.19
C ARG A 548 -4.01 -19.17 -5.05
N LEU A 549 -3.26 -18.10 -5.33
CA LEU A 549 -2.45 -17.40 -4.34
C LEU A 549 -3.29 -16.75 -3.24
N LEU A 550 -4.45 -16.18 -3.61
CA LEU A 550 -5.39 -15.61 -2.66
C LEU A 550 -5.95 -16.68 -1.73
N GLN A 551 -6.35 -17.83 -2.29
CA GLN A 551 -6.83 -18.96 -1.49
C GLN A 551 -5.76 -19.48 -0.54
N GLU A 552 -4.51 -19.61 -1.00
CA GLU A 552 -3.38 -20.01 -0.15
C GLU A 552 -3.10 -18.98 0.96
N THR A 553 -3.14 -17.69 0.63
CA THR A 553 -2.93 -16.60 1.59
C THR A 553 -4.04 -16.57 2.63
N GLU A 554 -5.29 -16.74 2.21
CA GLU A 554 -6.45 -16.79 3.10
C GLU A 554 -6.42 -18.02 4.01
N GLN A 555 -6.01 -19.18 3.48
CA GLN A 555 -5.76 -20.39 4.27
C GLN A 555 -4.69 -20.12 5.34
N ARG A 556 -3.54 -19.56 4.96
CA ARG A 556 -2.46 -19.19 5.89
C ARG A 556 -2.92 -18.16 6.94
N ARG A 557 -3.74 -17.18 6.53
CA ARG A 557 -4.32 -16.17 7.44
C ARG A 557 -5.24 -16.80 8.47
N ARG A 558 -6.16 -17.68 8.06
CA ARG A 558 -7.06 -18.39 8.99
C ARG A 558 -6.29 -19.23 9.99
N VAL A 559 -5.26 -19.95 9.53
CA VAL A 559 -4.37 -20.72 10.40
C VAL A 559 -3.69 -19.79 11.41
N ALA A 560 -3.12 -18.67 10.96
CA ALA A 560 -2.45 -17.70 11.83
C ALA A 560 -3.39 -17.04 12.84
N GLU A 561 -4.63 -16.72 12.46
CA GLU A 561 -5.63 -16.14 13.35
C GLU A 561 -6.07 -17.12 14.44
N SER A 562 -6.32 -18.38 14.09
CA SER A 562 -6.67 -19.40 15.07
C SER A 562 -5.53 -19.70 16.05
N LEU A 563 -4.28 -19.71 15.56
CA LEU A 563 -3.11 -19.77 16.45
C LEU A 563 -3.05 -18.55 17.36
N ARG A 564 -3.32 -17.34 16.85
CA ARG A 564 -3.30 -16.09 17.63
C ARG A 564 -4.41 -16.03 18.69
N GLU A 565 -5.59 -16.55 18.40
CA GLU A 565 -6.67 -16.69 19.40
C GLU A 565 -6.28 -17.67 20.51
N THR A 566 -5.68 -18.82 20.14
CA THR A 566 -5.11 -19.77 21.11
C THR A 566 -4.03 -19.11 21.99
N LEU A 567 -3.16 -18.30 21.39
CA LEU A 567 -2.12 -17.52 22.09
C LEU A 567 -2.70 -16.45 23.02
N SER A 568 -3.90 -15.92 22.76
CA SER A 568 -4.52 -14.88 23.61
C SER A 568 -4.77 -15.38 25.04
N ILE A 569 -5.00 -16.68 25.22
CA ILE A 569 -5.23 -17.29 26.54
C ILE A 569 -3.95 -17.51 27.33
N LEU A 570 -2.78 -17.51 26.66
CA LEU A 570 -1.48 -17.56 27.35
C LEU A 570 -1.36 -16.47 28.41
N ASN A 571 -2.03 -15.33 28.25
CA ASN A 571 -1.96 -14.21 29.18
C ASN A 571 -3.09 -14.15 30.20
N THR A 572 -4.01 -15.12 30.21
CA THR A 572 -5.06 -15.20 31.24
C THR A 572 -4.61 -16.08 32.41
N ALA A 573 -4.75 -15.60 33.64
CA ALA A 573 -4.42 -16.35 34.86
C ALA A 573 -5.49 -17.41 35.18
N ARG A 574 -5.77 -18.31 34.22
CA ARG A 574 -6.77 -19.37 34.36
C ARG A 574 -6.16 -20.65 34.91
N PRO A 575 -6.95 -21.48 35.62
CA PRO A 575 -6.57 -22.84 35.99
C PRO A 575 -6.23 -23.70 34.77
N LEU A 576 -5.35 -24.69 34.96
CA LEU A 576 -4.88 -25.59 33.89
C LEU A 576 -6.04 -26.35 33.21
N ASP A 577 -7.04 -26.79 33.96
CA ASP A 577 -8.18 -27.54 33.43
C ASP A 577 -9.09 -26.70 32.50
N GLU A 578 -9.22 -25.40 32.76
CA GLU A 578 -9.91 -24.47 31.85
C GLU A 578 -9.12 -24.29 30.56
N ILE A 579 -7.79 -24.14 30.66
CA ILE A 579 -6.91 -23.98 29.50
C ILE A 579 -6.99 -25.24 28.62
N LEU A 580 -6.89 -26.43 29.22
CA LEU A 580 -6.98 -27.70 28.49
C LEU A 580 -8.34 -27.88 27.81
N ARG A 581 -9.45 -27.54 28.50
CA ARG A 581 -10.81 -27.56 27.92
C ARG A 581 -10.94 -26.60 26.72
N HIS A 582 -10.34 -25.43 26.82
CA HIS A 582 -10.35 -24.48 25.72
C HIS A 582 -9.55 -25.00 24.51
N ILE A 583 -8.36 -25.54 24.74
CA ILE A 583 -7.50 -26.10 23.68
C ILE A 583 -8.25 -27.21 22.92
N VAL A 584 -8.87 -28.17 23.61
CA VAL A 584 -9.62 -29.25 22.92
C VAL A 584 -10.83 -28.72 22.16
N THR A 585 -11.52 -27.71 22.69
CA THR A 585 -12.66 -27.07 22.02
C THR A 585 -12.23 -26.40 20.72
N GLN A 586 -11.13 -25.63 20.76
CA GLN A 586 -10.58 -24.96 19.59
C GLN A 586 -10.04 -25.96 18.56
N ALA A 587 -9.31 -26.99 19.00
CA ALA A 587 -8.83 -28.05 18.12
C ALA A 587 -9.98 -28.73 17.37
N CYS A 588 -11.08 -29.02 18.08
CA CYS A 588 -12.27 -29.64 17.49
C CYS A 588 -12.91 -28.75 16.41
N GLN A 589 -13.03 -27.44 16.68
CA GLN A 589 -13.62 -26.45 15.76
C GLN A 589 -12.73 -26.17 14.55
N LEU A 590 -11.44 -25.88 14.78
CA LEU A 590 -10.48 -25.53 13.74
C LEU A 590 -10.33 -26.64 12.70
N LEU A 591 -10.36 -27.90 13.15
CA LEU A 591 -10.05 -29.07 12.35
C LEU A 591 -11.29 -29.88 11.96
N ASN A 592 -12.47 -29.31 12.20
CA ASN A 592 -13.78 -29.87 11.90
C ASN A 592 -13.89 -31.34 12.35
N ALA A 593 -13.37 -31.63 13.54
CA ALA A 593 -13.50 -32.93 14.19
C ALA A 593 -14.83 -32.99 14.94
N GLN A 594 -15.37 -34.19 15.12
CA GLN A 594 -16.58 -34.39 15.92
C GLN A 594 -16.26 -34.38 17.43
N ALA A 595 -15.08 -34.88 17.77
CA ALA A 595 -14.60 -34.90 19.14
C ALA A 595 -13.09 -34.72 19.19
N ALA A 596 -12.60 -34.25 20.34
CA ALA A 596 -11.18 -34.07 20.61
C ALA A 596 -10.85 -34.36 22.07
N ALA A 597 -9.63 -34.82 22.34
CA ALA A 597 -9.15 -35.06 23.70
C ALA A 597 -7.65 -34.83 23.86
N ILE A 598 -7.24 -34.26 24.99
CA ILE A 598 -5.86 -34.24 25.45
C ILE A 598 -5.70 -35.34 26.50
N HIS A 599 -4.73 -36.21 26.27
CA HIS A 599 -4.33 -37.23 27.23
C HIS A 599 -2.99 -36.85 27.84
N LYS A 600 -2.88 -36.98 29.16
CA LYS A 600 -1.64 -36.84 29.90
C LYS A 600 -1.00 -38.21 30.12
N LEU A 601 0.32 -38.27 29.97
CA LEU A 601 1.12 -39.43 30.34
C LEU A 601 1.39 -39.37 31.86
N ASP A 602 0.92 -40.38 32.59
CA ASP A 602 1.34 -40.62 33.95
C ASP A 602 2.66 -41.40 33.91
N THR A 603 3.76 -40.75 34.31
CA THR A 603 5.11 -41.33 34.33
C THR A 603 5.29 -42.42 35.39
N THR A 604 4.43 -42.46 36.41
CA THR A 604 4.48 -43.46 37.48
C THR A 604 3.71 -44.72 37.09
N ALA A 605 2.51 -44.54 36.53
CA ALA A 605 1.66 -45.64 36.11
C ALA A 605 2.00 -46.16 34.69
N GLY A 606 2.71 -45.38 33.88
CA GLY A 606 3.03 -45.71 32.49
C GLY A 606 1.81 -45.70 31.57
N MET A 607 0.76 -44.95 31.91
CA MET A 607 -0.53 -44.96 31.23
C MET A 607 -0.92 -43.54 30.78
N LEU A 608 -1.55 -43.43 29.61
CA LEU A 608 -2.15 -42.21 29.10
C LEU A 608 -3.59 -42.13 29.59
N SER A 609 -3.96 -41.00 30.19
CA SER A 609 -5.29 -40.72 30.71
C SER A 609 -5.86 -39.43 30.12
N PRO A 610 -7.13 -39.40 29.68
CA PRO A 610 -7.83 -38.18 29.33
C PRO A 610 -7.75 -37.16 30.47
N GLN A 611 -7.33 -35.95 30.14
CA GLN A 611 -7.30 -34.82 31.08
C GLN A 611 -8.31 -33.74 30.67
N ALA A 612 -8.59 -33.61 29.37
CA ALA A 612 -9.69 -32.81 28.85
C ALA A 612 -10.23 -33.42 27.56
N SER A 613 -11.52 -33.25 27.32
CA SER A 613 -12.19 -33.73 26.11
C SER A 613 -13.41 -32.89 25.76
N VAL A 614 -13.78 -32.92 24.49
CA VAL A 614 -15.02 -32.36 23.94
C VAL A 614 -15.61 -33.35 22.93
N GLY A 615 -16.94 -33.51 22.91
CA GLY A 615 -17.62 -34.39 21.97
C GLY A 615 -17.49 -35.91 22.23
N LEU A 616 -16.79 -36.31 23.30
CA LEU A 616 -16.71 -37.70 23.78
C LEU A 616 -17.75 -37.94 24.88
N SER A 617 -18.31 -39.16 24.96
CA SER A 617 -19.13 -39.58 26.10
C SER A 617 -18.36 -39.59 27.42
N GLU A 618 -19.08 -39.39 28.52
CA GLU A 618 -18.50 -39.35 29.87
C GLU A 618 -17.84 -40.69 30.25
N GLU A 619 -18.42 -41.81 29.82
CA GLU A 619 -17.83 -43.14 30.00
C GLU A 619 -16.49 -43.27 29.26
N TYR A 620 -16.39 -42.76 28.02
CA TYR A 620 -15.15 -42.80 27.25
C TYR A 620 -14.06 -41.94 27.92
N ALA A 621 -14.42 -40.70 28.30
CA ALA A 621 -13.50 -39.76 28.93
C ALA A 621 -12.98 -40.23 30.30
N THR A 622 -13.78 -40.98 31.06
CA THR A 622 -13.39 -41.44 32.40
C THR A 622 -12.66 -42.79 32.38
N GLN A 623 -13.08 -43.73 31.53
CA GLN A 623 -12.63 -45.13 31.60
C GLN A 623 -11.47 -45.49 30.66
N ILE A 624 -11.22 -44.69 29.60
CA ILE A 624 -10.12 -45.01 28.68
C ILE A 624 -8.78 -44.66 29.31
N ARG A 625 -7.94 -45.68 29.48
CA ARG A 625 -6.52 -45.60 29.78
C ARG A 625 -5.80 -46.51 28.80
N LEU A 626 -4.71 -46.03 28.19
CA LEU A 626 -3.94 -46.77 27.20
C LEU A 626 -2.42 -46.61 27.48
N PRO A 627 -1.62 -47.67 27.36
CA PRO A 627 -0.17 -47.54 27.48
C PRO A 627 0.44 -46.96 26.19
N PRO A 628 1.66 -46.39 26.26
CA PRO A 628 2.44 -46.05 25.07
C PRO A 628 2.56 -47.25 24.11
N GLY A 629 2.51 -46.98 22.81
CA GLY A 629 2.53 -48.00 21.74
C GLY A 629 1.18 -48.62 21.39
N GLN A 630 0.11 -48.42 22.18
CA GLN A 630 -1.23 -48.95 21.86
C GLN A 630 -2.11 -47.91 21.15
N GLY A 631 -2.70 -48.29 20.03
CA GLY A 631 -3.57 -47.42 19.23
C GLY A 631 -2.85 -46.21 18.63
N ALA A 632 -3.61 -45.33 17.97
CA ALA A 632 -3.04 -44.15 17.30
C ALA A 632 -2.30 -43.23 18.28
N LEU A 633 -2.93 -42.90 19.42
CA LEU A 633 -2.34 -42.04 20.44
C LEU A 633 -1.12 -42.67 21.12
N GLY A 634 -1.18 -43.94 21.52
CA GLY A 634 -0.05 -44.59 22.15
C GLY A 634 1.15 -44.66 21.20
N GLN A 635 0.93 -44.93 19.91
CA GLN A 635 1.98 -44.88 18.89
C GLN A 635 2.54 -43.47 18.69
N ALA A 636 1.68 -42.44 18.66
CA ALA A 636 2.13 -41.07 18.52
C ALA A 636 3.04 -40.64 19.68
N VAL A 637 2.67 -40.99 20.91
CA VAL A 637 3.47 -40.72 22.12
C VAL A 637 4.78 -41.50 22.13
N LEU A 638 4.75 -42.79 21.77
CA LEU A 638 5.94 -43.65 21.77
C LEU A 638 6.97 -43.20 20.70
N THR A 639 6.49 -42.88 19.51
CA THR A 639 7.34 -42.52 18.37
C THR A 639 7.71 -41.04 18.33
N ARG A 640 7.00 -40.20 19.10
CA ARG A 640 7.07 -38.74 19.03
C ARG A 640 6.77 -38.18 17.62
N LEU A 641 5.93 -38.90 16.86
CA LEU A 641 5.49 -38.50 15.53
C LEU A 641 3.96 -38.49 15.47
N PRO A 642 3.34 -37.67 14.61
CA PRO A 642 1.90 -37.73 14.38
C PRO A 642 1.49 -39.08 13.78
N VAL A 643 0.30 -39.56 14.13
CA VAL A 643 -0.26 -40.82 13.66
C VAL A 643 -1.69 -40.61 13.19
N ALA A 644 -1.92 -40.80 11.89
CA ALA A 644 -3.23 -40.76 11.26
C ALA A 644 -3.73 -42.18 10.95
N VAL A 645 -4.99 -42.44 11.30
CA VAL A 645 -5.70 -43.68 10.99
C VAL A 645 -6.96 -43.30 10.20
N ASN A 646 -6.93 -43.51 8.88
CA ASN A 646 -7.98 -43.11 7.95
C ASN A 646 -9.26 -43.95 8.02
N ASP A 647 -9.14 -45.18 8.54
CA ASP A 647 -10.25 -46.11 8.69
C ASP A 647 -10.05 -46.98 9.95
N THR A 648 -10.66 -46.55 11.05
CA THR A 648 -10.63 -47.25 12.34
C THR A 648 -11.59 -48.44 12.38
N THR A 649 -12.53 -48.58 11.43
CA THR A 649 -13.46 -49.72 11.40
C THR A 649 -12.74 -51.05 11.21
N LYS A 650 -11.62 -51.03 10.47
CA LYS A 650 -10.73 -52.17 10.26
C LYS A 650 -10.05 -52.64 11.54
N VAL A 651 -9.68 -51.72 12.43
CA VAL A 651 -9.10 -52.06 13.74
C VAL A 651 -10.09 -52.87 14.57
N PHE A 652 -11.37 -52.48 14.55
CA PHE A 652 -12.43 -53.20 15.26
C PHE A 652 -12.79 -54.55 14.63
N GLN A 653 -12.41 -54.80 13.38
CA GLN A 653 -12.59 -56.09 12.69
C GLN A 653 -11.39 -57.03 12.87
N GLY A 654 -10.41 -56.67 13.73
CA GLY A 654 -9.21 -57.47 13.95
C GLY A 654 -8.19 -57.38 12.82
N GLN A 655 -8.34 -56.42 11.89
CA GLN A 655 -7.37 -56.18 10.83
C GLN A 655 -6.28 -55.21 11.30
N THR A 656 -5.04 -55.47 10.90
CA THR A 656 -3.93 -54.55 11.13
C THR A 656 -4.13 -53.29 10.29
N VAL A 657 -4.19 -52.13 10.94
CA VAL A 657 -4.26 -50.84 10.24
C VAL A 657 -2.89 -50.20 10.27
N TYR A 658 -2.53 -49.56 9.16
CA TYR A 658 -1.22 -48.96 8.98
C TYR A 658 -1.34 -47.44 8.97
N THR A 659 -0.33 -46.76 9.49
CA THR A 659 -0.15 -45.32 9.29
C THR A 659 0.12 -45.03 7.81
N ALA A 660 0.09 -43.76 7.39
CA ALA A 660 0.44 -43.36 6.03
C ALA A 660 1.87 -43.77 5.64
N GLU A 661 2.78 -43.89 6.62
CA GLU A 661 4.16 -44.34 6.46
C GLU A 661 4.32 -45.87 6.56
N GLY A 662 3.22 -46.63 6.63
CA GLY A 662 3.22 -48.08 6.63
C GLY A 662 3.53 -48.75 7.97
N LYS A 663 3.44 -48.04 9.11
CA LYS A 663 3.63 -48.65 10.45
C LYS A 663 2.33 -49.26 10.97
N ALA A 664 2.41 -50.49 11.48
CA ALA A 664 1.26 -51.17 12.07
C ALA A 664 0.83 -50.49 13.38
N VAL A 665 -0.45 -50.13 13.45
CA VAL A 665 -1.12 -49.67 14.67
C VAL A 665 -1.86 -50.87 15.26
N SER A 666 -1.45 -51.30 16.44
CA SER A 666 -2.06 -52.41 17.19
C SER A 666 -2.83 -51.90 18.40
N LEU A 667 -3.93 -52.58 18.73
CA LEU A 667 -4.62 -52.48 20.02
C LEU A 667 -4.59 -53.86 20.67
N ASP A 668 -4.38 -53.93 21.99
CA ASP A 668 -4.56 -55.17 22.72
C ASP A 668 -6.03 -55.62 22.71
N SER A 669 -6.27 -56.92 22.92
CA SER A 669 -7.62 -57.49 22.80
C SER A 669 -8.59 -56.93 23.85
N GLY A 670 -8.13 -56.67 25.08
CA GLY A 670 -8.98 -56.13 26.14
C GLY A 670 -9.37 -54.66 25.92
N LEU A 671 -8.47 -53.87 25.34
CA LEU A 671 -8.67 -52.49 24.96
C LEU A 671 -9.58 -52.39 23.73
N THR A 672 -9.42 -53.30 22.76
CA THR A 672 -10.29 -53.42 21.60
C THR A 672 -11.73 -53.74 22.02
N ASP A 673 -11.93 -54.73 22.90
CA ASP A 673 -13.25 -55.10 23.42
C ASP A 673 -13.91 -53.95 24.19
N ARG A 674 -13.14 -53.20 24.97
CA ARG A 674 -13.62 -51.99 25.65
C ARG A 674 -14.03 -50.91 24.67
N LEU A 675 -13.19 -50.61 23.68
CA LEU A 675 -13.47 -49.57 22.69
C LEU A 675 -14.72 -49.91 21.85
N GLN A 676 -14.97 -51.19 21.57
CA GLN A 676 -16.18 -51.65 20.86
C GLN A 676 -17.49 -51.46 21.65
N ARG A 677 -17.42 -51.36 22.98
CA ARG A 677 -18.59 -51.20 23.86
C ARG A 677 -19.08 -49.76 23.98
N PHE A 678 -18.27 -48.77 23.61
CA PHE A 678 -18.71 -47.39 23.64
C PHE A 678 -19.68 -47.10 22.47
N PRO A 679 -20.72 -46.28 22.71
CA PRO A 679 -21.65 -45.86 21.68
C PRO A 679 -20.98 -44.94 20.63
N ASP A 680 -19.91 -44.24 21.02
CA ASP A 680 -19.16 -43.34 20.16
C ASP A 680 -18.29 -44.15 19.19
N ARG A 681 -18.70 -44.21 17.92
CA ARG A 681 -17.92 -44.80 16.84
C ARG A 681 -17.36 -43.72 15.94
N TYR A 682 -16.04 -43.68 15.88
CA TYR A 682 -15.31 -42.83 14.96
C TYR A 682 -14.74 -43.67 13.83
N GLY A 683 -14.81 -43.15 12.62
CA GLY A 683 -14.32 -43.80 11.41
C GLY A 683 -12.89 -43.40 11.03
N ALA A 684 -12.36 -42.29 11.57
CA ALA A 684 -10.96 -41.93 11.43
C ALA A 684 -10.45 -41.19 12.69
N VAL A 685 -9.13 -41.28 12.94
CA VAL A 685 -8.47 -40.68 14.11
C VAL A 685 -7.14 -40.07 13.70
N LEU A 686 -6.86 -38.86 14.20
CA LEU A 686 -5.53 -38.24 14.13
C LEU A 686 -5.04 -37.99 15.55
N ALA A 687 -3.87 -38.54 15.88
CA ALA A 687 -3.21 -38.30 17.15
C ALA A 687 -1.86 -37.63 16.93
N VAL A 688 -1.57 -36.60 17.72
CA VAL A 688 -0.29 -35.89 17.69
C VAL A 688 0.34 -35.85 19.08
N PRO A 689 1.66 -36.05 19.19
CA PRO A 689 2.37 -35.99 20.47
C PRO A 689 2.46 -34.56 20.97
N MET A 690 2.47 -34.41 22.29
CA MET A 690 2.65 -33.14 22.98
C MET A 690 3.81 -33.27 23.97
N SER A 691 4.78 -32.36 23.87
CA SER A 691 5.94 -32.28 24.78
C SER A 691 5.91 -30.96 25.55
N VAL A 692 6.35 -30.96 26.80
CA VAL A 692 6.47 -29.77 27.67
C VAL A 692 7.87 -29.80 28.27
N GLN A 693 8.65 -28.72 28.15
CA GLN A 693 10.07 -28.67 28.59
C GLN A 693 10.95 -29.82 28.03
N GLY A 694 10.65 -30.30 26.82
CA GLY A 694 11.37 -31.42 26.20
C GLY A 694 10.96 -32.82 26.67
N GLU A 695 10.12 -32.90 27.71
CA GLU A 695 9.55 -34.14 28.22
C GLU A 695 8.20 -34.45 27.59
N MET A 696 7.89 -35.74 27.42
CA MET A 696 6.61 -36.17 26.84
C MET A 696 5.48 -35.93 27.83
N TYR A 697 4.65 -34.93 27.55
CA TYR A 697 3.46 -34.63 28.35
C TYR A 697 2.31 -35.60 28.04
N GLY A 698 2.16 -35.99 26.78
CA GLY A 698 1.09 -36.87 26.32
C GLY A 698 0.75 -36.62 24.85
N GLY A 699 -0.54 -36.50 24.51
CA GLY A 699 -0.95 -36.23 23.13
C GLY A 699 -2.36 -35.68 22.97
N LEU A 700 -2.57 -34.98 21.86
CA LEU A 700 -3.86 -34.48 21.39
C LEU A 700 -4.42 -35.47 20.37
N VAL A 701 -5.71 -35.81 20.49
CA VAL A 701 -6.41 -36.74 19.61
C VAL A 701 -7.66 -36.08 19.05
N LEU A 702 -7.87 -36.25 17.75
CA LEU A 702 -9.04 -35.79 17.00
C LEU A 702 -9.77 -36.99 16.41
N TYR A 703 -11.09 -36.93 16.49
CA TYR A 703 -11.97 -38.01 16.10
C TYR A 703 -12.96 -37.57 15.02
N TYR A 704 -13.07 -38.36 13.97
CA TYR A 704 -13.96 -38.09 12.83
C TYR A 704 -15.03 -39.18 12.69
N PRO A 705 -16.29 -38.83 12.36
CA PRO A 705 -17.42 -39.76 12.37
C PRO A 705 -17.30 -40.89 11.35
N THR A 706 -16.73 -40.58 10.18
CA THR A 706 -16.64 -41.51 9.04
C THR A 706 -15.20 -41.72 8.62
N PRO A 707 -14.88 -42.88 7.99
CA PRO A 707 -13.58 -43.08 7.36
C PRO A 707 -13.30 -41.97 6.35
N ARG A 708 -12.11 -41.39 6.40
CA ARG A 708 -11.68 -40.28 5.55
C ARG A 708 -10.18 -40.32 5.33
N ASN A 709 -9.73 -39.79 4.20
CA ASN A 709 -8.31 -39.60 3.93
C ASN A 709 -7.83 -38.30 4.58
N ILE A 710 -7.06 -38.41 5.67
CA ILE A 710 -6.44 -37.26 6.34
C ILE A 710 -5.22 -36.83 5.51
N GLN A 711 -5.21 -35.58 5.04
CA GLN A 711 -4.13 -35.08 4.17
C GLN A 711 -2.87 -34.70 4.98
N PRO A 712 -1.68 -34.73 4.37
CA PRO A 712 -0.44 -34.27 5.01
C PRO A 712 -0.53 -32.84 5.58
N ASP A 713 -1.17 -31.92 4.85
CA ASP A 713 -1.35 -30.53 5.28
C ASP A 713 -2.20 -30.43 6.56
N GLU A 714 -3.17 -31.34 6.73
CA GLU A 714 -3.97 -31.39 7.96
C GLU A 714 -3.10 -31.85 9.13
N ILE A 715 -2.26 -32.86 8.93
CA ILE A 715 -1.33 -33.37 9.95
C ILE A 715 -0.38 -32.25 10.40
N GLU A 716 0.22 -31.52 9.45
CA GLU A 716 1.12 -30.40 9.74
C GLU A 716 0.40 -29.33 10.57
N LEU A 717 -0.81 -28.95 10.17
CA LEU A 717 -1.62 -27.97 10.90
C LEU A 717 -1.90 -28.41 12.35
N VAL A 718 -2.28 -29.68 12.56
CA VAL A 718 -2.55 -30.21 13.92
C VAL A 718 -1.27 -30.25 14.75
N SER A 719 -0.14 -30.63 14.16
CA SER A 719 1.16 -30.63 14.84
C SER A 719 1.60 -29.23 15.25
N MET A 720 1.37 -28.22 14.40
CA MET A 720 1.63 -26.82 14.76
C MET A 720 0.74 -26.36 15.92
N PHE A 721 -0.56 -26.68 15.86
CA PHE A 721 -1.51 -26.37 16.93
C PHE A 721 -1.13 -27.03 18.25
N ALA A 722 -0.81 -28.33 18.24
CA ALA A 722 -0.39 -29.07 19.43
C ALA A 722 0.90 -28.51 20.03
N SER A 723 1.84 -28.05 19.20
CA SER A 723 3.08 -27.41 19.67
C SER A 723 2.78 -26.10 20.42
N GLN A 724 1.84 -25.28 19.94
CA GLN A 724 1.41 -24.07 20.65
C GLN A 724 0.62 -24.38 21.92
N ALA A 725 -0.25 -25.39 21.88
CA ALA A 725 -0.96 -25.88 23.05
C ALA A 725 0.01 -26.37 24.15
N SER A 726 1.10 -27.05 23.76
CA SER A 726 2.17 -27.44 24.67
C SER A 726 2.82 -26.26 25.39
N LEU A 727 3.11 -25.16 24.67
CA LEU A 727 3.64 -23.92 25.28
C LEU A 727 2.63 -23.29 26.25
N ALA A 728 1.33 -23.40 25.98
CA ALA A 728 0.29 -22.91 26.89
C ALA A 728 0.22 -23.70 28.19
N ILE A 729 0.28 -25.02 28.06
CA ILE A 729 0.33 -25.93 29.20
C ILE A 729 1.60 -25.67 30.03
N GLU A 730 2.75 -25.50 29.38
CA GLU A 730 4.02 -25.17 30.05
C GLU A 730 3.91 -23.89 30.88
N ASN A 731 3.42 -22.80 30.29
CA ASN A 731 3.24 -21.54 30.99
C ASN A 731 2.29 -21.65 32.18
N ALA A 732 1.19 -22.39 32.03
CA ALA A 732 0.23 -22.61 33.11
C ALA A 732 0.85 -23.39 34.28
N LEU A 733 1.63 -24.43 33.97
CA LEU A 733 2.35 -25.23 34.98
C LEU A 733 3.40 -24.40 35.71
N LEU A 734 4.20 -23.62 34.99
CA LEU A 734 5.20 -22.71 35.56
C LEU A 734 4.58 -21.67 36.49
N ARG A 735 3.42 -21.10 36.12
CA ARG A 735 2.69 -20.16 36.97
C ARG A 735 2.20 -20.81 38.25
N ALA A 736 1.63 -22.02 38.17
CA ALA A 736 1.19 -22.76 39.34
C ALA A 736 2.36 -23.04 40.30
N GLN A 737 3.51 -23.47 39.76
CA GLN A 737 4.74 -23.68 40.53
C GLN A 737 5.26 -22.39 41.18
N ALA A 738 5.26 -21.28 40.43
CA ALA A 738 5.68 -19.99 40.96
C ALA A 738 4.75 -19.50 42.08
N ALA A 739 3.43 -19.69 41.94
CA ALA A 739 2.45 -19.35 42.98
C ALA A 739 2.64 -20.19 44.24
N GLU A 740 2.88 -21.50 44.11
CA GLU A 740 3.18 -22.38 45.23
C GLU A 740 4.50 -22.01 45.92
N GLY A 741 5.55 -21.73 45.14
CA GLY A 741 6.84 -21.26 45.64
C GLY A 741 6.72 -19.93 46.39
N ALA A 742 5.95 -18.97 45.86
CA ALA A 742 5.68 -17.70 46.53
C ALA A 742 4.91 -17.90 47.85
N ALA A 743 3.91 -18.78 47.87
CA ALA A 743 3.17 -19.10 49.09
C ALA A 743 4.06 -19.74 50.16
N LEU A 744 4.98 -20.64 49.77
CA LEU A 744 5.96 -21.25 50.67
C LEU A 744 6.96 -20.21 51.21
N ALA A 745 7.47 -19.34 50.33
CA ALA A 745 8.40 -18.27 50.73
C ALA A 745 7.75 -17.30 51.73
N GLU A 746 6.49 -16.93 51.50
CA GLU A 746 5.75 -16.05 52.40
C GLU A 746 5.50 -16.72 53.76
N ARG A 747 5.13 -18.02 53.78
CA ARG A 747 5.04 -18.79 55.03
C ARG A 747 6.38 -18.80 55.79
N GLY A 748 7.50 -18.99 55.09
CA GLY A 748 8.84 -18.96 55.69
C GLY A 748 9.27 -17.57 56.18
N ARG A 749 8.80 -16.49 55.56
CA ARG A 749 9.02 -15.11 56.02
C ARG A 749 8.21 -14.83 57.30
N LEU A 750 6.93 -15.15 57.30
CA LEU A 750 6.05 -15.00 58.46
C LEU A 750 6.57 -15.77 59.69
N ALA A 751 7.08 -16.99 59.48
CA ALA A 751 7.70 -17.77 60.56
C ALA A 751 8.88 -17.04 61.22
N ARG A 752 9.70 -16.32 60.45
CA ARG A 752 10.85 -15.55 60.96
C ARG A 752 10.42 -14.29 61.69
N ASP A 753 9.56 -13.46 61.09
CA ASP A 753 9.07 -12.22 61.69
C ASP A 753 8.40 -12.48 63.06
N LEU A 754 7.63 -13.56 63.14
CA LEU A 754 6.96 -13.97 64.39
C LEU A 754 7.94 -14.57 65.41
N HIS A 755 8.93 -15.36 64.98
CA HIS A 755 9.99 -15.87 65.88
C HIS A 755 10.78 -14.72 66.53
N ASP A 756 11.08 -13.67 65.76
CA ASP A 756 11.82 -12.50 66.24
C ASP A 756 11.01 -11.72 67.29
N ALA A 757 9.70 -11.55 67.07
CA ALA A 757 8.80 -10.91 68.05
C ALA A 757 8.71 -11.68 69.38
N VAL A 758 8.62 -13.02 69.33
CA VAL A 758 8.62 -13.86 70.54
C VAL A 758 9.96 -13.79 71.26
N SER A 759 11.07 -13.81 70.50
CA SER A 759 12.43 -13.71 71.07
C SER A 759 12.65 -12.39 71.80
N GLN A 760 12.16 -11.27 71.25
CA GLN A 760 12.21 -9.96 71.90
C GLN A 760 11.40 -9.94 73.22
N THR A 761 10.19 -10.50 73.22
CA THR A 761 9.34 -10.58 74.42
C THR A 761 9.99 -11.43 75.52
N LEU A 762 10.57 -12.57 75.17
CA LEU A 762 11.29 -13.42 76.12
C LEU A 762 12.55 -12.75 76.68
N PHE A 763 13.27 -11.98 75.86
CA PHE A 763 14.43 -11.22 76.31
C PHE A 763 14.06 -10.18 77.38
N SER A 764 12.98 -9.42 77.17
CA SER A 764 12.46 -8.49 78.17
C SER A 764 12.02 -9.18 79.46
N ALA A 765 11.37 -10.35 79.35
CA ALA A 765 11.01 -11.17 80.50
C ALA A 765 12.24 -11.63 81.30
N SER A 766 13.29 -12.11 80.62
CA SER A 766 14.54 -12.52 81.28
C SER A 766 15.21 -11.37 82.04
N LEU A 767 15.25 -10.16 81.47
CA LEU A 767 15.81 -8.98 82.16
C LEU A 767 15.04 -8.63 83.44
N ILE A 768 13.70 -8.64 83.38
CA ILE A 768 12.87 -8.37 84.55
C ILE A 768 13.10 -9.43 85.64
N ALA A 769 13.16 -10.71 85.25
CA ALA A 769 13.41 -11.80 86.19
C ALA A 769 14.77 -11.68 86.90
N GLU A 770 15.81 -11.23 86.19
CA GLU A 770 17.16 -11.07 86.74
C GLU A 770 17.25 -9.93 87.78
N VAL A 771 16.54 -8.82 87.57
CA VAL A 771 16.56 -7.67 88.50
C VAL A 771 15.57 -7.79 89.65
N LEU A 772 14.58 -8.68 89.54
CA LEU A 772 13.48 -8.82 90.48
C LEU A 772 13.93 -9.07 91.95
N PRO A 773 14.92 -9.94 92.24
CA PRO A 773 15.36 -10.19 93.62
C PRO A 773 15.91 -8.93 94.30
N ARG A 774 16.70 -8.13 93.58
CA ARG A 774 17.28 -6.87 94.09
C ARG A 774 16.21 -5.80 94.30
N LEU A 775 15.18 -5.76 93.45
CA LEU A 775 14.04 -4.85 93.61
C LEU A 775 13.17 -5.25 94.81
N TRP A 776 13.03 -6.55 95.09
CA TRP A 776 12.24 -7.05 96.20
C TRP A 776 12.79 -6.61 97.56
N GLU A 777 14.12 -6.50 97.69
CA GLU A 777 14.80 -6.01 98.89
C GLU A 777 14.68 -4.48 99.07
N ARG A 778 14.67 -3.72 97.96
CA ARG A 778 14.72 -2.24 98.00
C ARG A 778 13.35 -1.58 97.96
N SER A 779 12.40 -2.13 97.21
CA SER A 779 11.09 -1.53 96.95
C SER A 779 10.06 -2.61 96.60
N PRO A 780 9.44 -3.25 97.62
CA PRO A 780 8.50 -4.36 97.42
C PRO A 780 7.32 -4.02 96.50
N GLU A 781 6.85 -2.77 96.52
CA GLU A 781 5.74 -2.29 95.69
C GLU A 781 6.09 -2.30 94.19
N ILE A 782 7.28 -1.82 93.83
CA ILE A 782 7.79 -1.84 92.44
C ILE A 782 8.09 -3.28 92.02
N ALA A 783 8.60 -4.09 92.93
CA ALA A 783 8.89 -5.50 92.67
C ALA A 783 7.61 -6.32 92.38
N ALA A 784 6.52 -6.06 93.09
CA ALA A 784 5.22 -6.66 92.83
C ALA A 784 4.66 -6.27 91.44
N GLN A 785 4.81 -5.00 91.03
CA GLN A 785 4.42 -4.56 89.68
C GLN A 785 5.25 -5.24 88.59
N LYS A 786 6.58 -5.35 88.78
CA LYS A 786 7.47 -6.01 87.83
C LYS A 786 7.26 -7.52 87.76
N LEU A 787 6.88 -8.17 88.85
CA LEU A 787 6.48 -9.58 88.85
C LEU A 787 5.22 -9.82 88.01
N GLU A 788 4.23 -8.92 88.11
CA GLU A 788 3.02 -9.02 87.29
C GLU A 788 3.31 -8.75 85.80
N GLU A 789 4.19 -7.80 85.48
CA GLU A 789 4.67 -7.55 84.12
C GLU A 789 5.41 -8.78 83.54
N LEU A 790 6.31 -9.40 84.32
CA LEU A 790 6.97 -10.65 83.96
C LEU A 790 5.98 -11.78 83.69
N ARG A 791 4.96 -11.93 84.55
CA ARG A 791 3.90 -12.93 84.39
C ARG A 791 3.09 -12.70 83.12
N GLN A 792 2.84 -11.44 82.75
CA GLN A 792 2.13 -11.09 81.52
C GLN A 792 2.98 -11.35 80.28
N LEU A 793 4.25 -10.94 80.27
CA LEU A 793 5.17 -11.15 79.14
C LEU A 793 5.42 -12.63 78.85
N THR A 794 5.67 -13.44 79.89
CA THR A 794 5.91 -14.88 79.74
C THR A 794 4.66 -15.63 79.25
N ARG A 795 3.47 -15.29 79.73
CA ARG A 795 2.21 -15.87 79.22
C ARG A 795 1.88 -15.41 77.81
N GLY A 796 2.15 -14.15 77.49
CA GLY A 796 2.02 -13.60 76.14
C GLY A 796 2.90 -14.34 75.16
N ALA A 797 4.20 -14.45 75.45
CA ALA A 797 5.18 -15.16 74.62
C ALA A 797 4.81 -16.64 74.41
N LEU A 798 4.35 -17.33 75.46
CA LEU A 798 3.93 -18.74 75.35
C LEU A 798 2.69 -18.91 74.48
N SER A 799 1.74 -17.98 74.56
CA SER A 799 0.53 -17.97 73.72
C SER A 799 0.83 -17.66 72.25
N GLU A 800 1.74 -16.72 72.00
CA GLU A 800 2.19 -16.37 70.65
C GLU A 800 2.97 -17.52 70.00
N MET A 801 3.90 -18.14 70.72
CA MET A 801 4.66 -19.29 70.25
C MET A 801 3.76 -20.51 69.93
N ARG A 802 2.71 -20.73 70.73
CA ARG A 802 1.72 -21.78 70.46
C ARG A 802 0.83 -21.47 69.26
N THR A 803 0.48 -20.20 69.06
CA THR A 803 -0.24 -19.76 67.86
C THR A 803 0.61 -20.03 66.61
N LEU A 804 1.90 -19.65 66.66
CA LEU A 804 2.94 -19.95 65.66
C LEU A 804 3.00 -21.44 65.26
N LEU A 805 3.03 -22.34 66.25
CA LEU A 805 3.05 -23.79 66.01
C LEU A 805 1.80 -24.28 65.28
N LEU A 806 0.63 -23.73 65.64
CA LEU A 806 -0.65 -24.07 65.01
C LEU A 806 -0.82 -23.44 63.61
N GLU A 807 -0.14 -22.32 63.31
CA GLU A 807 -0.13 -21.71 61.97
C GLU A 807 0.83 -22.42 61.00
N LEU A 808 1.96 -22.91 61.49
CA LEU A 808 3.07 -23.40 60.67
C LEU A 808 3.14 -24.93 60.55
N ARG A 809 2.51 -25.70 61.46
CA ARG A 809 2.48 -27.17 61.41
C ARG A 809 1.08 -27.72 61.72
N PRO A 810 0.27 -28.02 60.69
CA PRO A 810 -1.01 -28.71 60.88
C PRO A 810 -0.89 -30.08 61.55
N ALA A 811 0.26 -30.76 61.40
CA ALA A 811 0.50 -32.08 61.98
C ALA A 811 0.55 -32.10 63.53
N ALA A 812 0.80 -30.95 64.18
CA ALA A 812 0.76 -30.87 65.65
C ALA A 812 -0.69 -30.86 66.21
N LEU A 813 -1.70 -30.70 65.35
CA LEU A 813 -3.13 -30.78 65.73
C LEU A 813 -3.62 -32.22 65.89
N ASP A 814 -2.89 -33.21 65.39
CA ASP A 814 -3.24 -34.63 65.56
C ASP A 814 -3.08 -35.10 67.02
N GLU A 815 -2.17 -34.49 67.79
CA GLU A 815 -1.83 -34.91 69.15
C GLU A 815 -2.76 -34.34 70.25
N MET A 816 -3.66 -33.41 69.93
CA MET A 816 -4.53 -32.74 70.92
C MET A 816 -6.02 -32.80 70.55
N ASP A 817 -6.86 -33.04 71.55
CA ASP A 817 -8.33 -33.02 71.40
C ASP A 817 -8.84 -31.60 71.14
N LEU A 818 -9.92 -31.47 70.35
CA LEU A 818 -10.52 -30.17 70.02
C LEU A 818 -10.96 -29.39 71.27
N ALA A 819 -11.44 -30.08 72.29
CA ALA A 819 -11.83 -29.48 73.56
C ALA A 819 -10.65 -28.75 74.25
N ASP A 820 -9.45 -29.33 74.21
CA ASP A 820 -8.26 -28.74 74.82
C ASP A 820 -7.73 -27.56 74.00
N LEU A 821 -7.83 -27.63 72.68
CA LEU A 821 -7.51 -26.51 71.79
C LEU A 821 -8.38 -25.29 72.10
N ILE A 822 -9.70 -25.47 72.22
CA ILE A 822 -10.63 -24.38 72.56
C ILE A 822 -10.45 -23.90 74.01
N ARG A 823 -10.15 -24.80 74.95
CA ARG A 823 -9.84 -24.45 76.35
C ARG A 823 -8.60 -23.59 76.48
N HIS A 824 -7.54 -23.93 75.74
CA HIS A 824 -6.34 -23.11 75.70
C HIS A 824 -6.60 -21.74 75.07
N LEU A 825 -7.36 -21.69 73.98
CA LEU A 825 -7.74 -20.44 73.33
C LEU A 825 -8.55 -19.52 74.27
N ALA A 826 -9.54 -20.07 74.99
CA ALA A 826 -10.33 -19.35 75.99
C ALA A 826 -9.46 -18.80 77.13
N ASN A 827 -8.56 -19.63 77.69
CA ASN A 827 -7.67 -19.20 78.77
C ASN A 827 -6.69 -18.10 78.32
N ALA A 828 -6.10 -18.25 77.13
CA ALA A 828 -5.22 -17.24 76.53
C ALA A 828 -5.97 -15.92 76.29
N PHE A 829 -7.20 -16.01 75.81
CA PHE A 829 -8.07 -14.86 75.60
C PHE A 829 -8.40 -14.13 76.90
N THR A 830 -8.84 -14.85 77.95
CA THR A 830 -9.14 -14.23 79.25
C THR A 830 -7.92 -13.54 79.85
N ALA A 831 -6.72 -14.13 79.69
CA ALA A 831 -5.48 -13.52 80.15
C ALA A 831 -5.14 -12.22 79.39
N ARG A 832 -5.33 -12.17 78.07
CA ARG A 832 -4.97 -11.02 77.23
C ARG A 832 -6.00 -9.90 77.28
N ALA A 833 -7.28 -10.24 77.18
CA ALA A 833 -8.38 -9.26 77.05
C ALA A 833 -8.98 -8.83 78.39
N ARG A 834 -8.61 -9.47 79.50
CA ARG A 834 -9.23 -9.31 80.83
C ARG A 834 -10.75 -9.49 80.82
N LEU A 835 -11.27 -10.25 79.86
CA LEU A 835 -12.68 -10.56 79.68
C LEU A 835 -12.94 -12.02 80.10
N PRO A 836 -13.87 -12.29 81.04
CA PRO A 836 -14.19 -13.65 81.44
C PRO A 836 -14.80 -14.44 80.28
N VAL A 837 -14.24 -15.62 80.00
CA VAL A 837 -14.79 -16.58 79.02
C VAL A 837 -15.32 -17.79 79.76
N ASN A 838 -16.63 -18.02 79.67
CA ASN A 838 -17.25 -19.24 80.16
C ASN A 838 -17.23 -20.31 79.08
N LEU A 839 -16.41 -21.35 79.26
CA LEU A 839 -16.33 -22.49 78.34
C LEU A 839 -17.14 -23.67 78.88
N THR A 840 -18.11 -24.12 78.09
CA THR A 840 -18.87 -25.36 78.32
C THR A 840 -18.52 -26.37 77.24
N VAL A 841 -18.11 -27.59 77.64
CA VAL A 841 -17.82 -28.69 76.73
C VAL A 841 -18.74 -29.86 77.06
N GLU A 842 -19.56 -30.26 76.10
CA GLU A 842 -20.55 -31.32 76.24
C GLU A 842 -20.29 -32.44 75.22
N GLY A 843 -19.88 -33.60 75.71
CA GLY A 843 -19.46 -34.74 74.89
C GLY A 843 -17.98 -34.69 74.49
N GLN A 844 -17.43 -35.83 74.06
CA GLN A 844 -16.06 -35.94 73.54
C GLN A 844 -16.09 -35.86 72.01
N ALA A 845 -15.56 -34.76 71.46
CA ALA A 845 -15.46 -34.51 70.03
C ALA A 845 -13.99 -34.53 69.62
N ASP A 846 -13.59 -35.55 68.86
CA ASP A 846 -12.24 -35.67 68.30
C ASP A 846 -12.31 -35.83 66.77
N PRO A 847 -12.63 -34.75 66.03
CA PRO A 847 -12.73 -34.81 64.58
C PRO A 847 -11.32 -34.80 63.93
N PRO A 848 -11.17 -35.13 62.64
CA PRO A 848 -9.87 -35.13 61.98
C PRO A 848 -9.15 -33.76 62.03
N ALA A 849 -7.82 -33.72 61.96
CA ALA A 849 -7.03 -32.50 62.19
C ALA A 849 -7.43 -31.30 61.32
N ASN A 850 -7.85 -31.52 60.07
CA ASN A 850 -8.35 -30.45 59.20
C ASN A 850 -9.62 -29.79 59.77
N VAL A 851 -10.52 -30.57 60.39
CA VAL A 851 -11.72 -30.06 61.07
C VAL A 851 -11.34 -29.35 62.37
N LYS A 852 -10.42 -29.92 63.18
CA LYS A 852 -9.92 -29.26 64.40
C LYS A 852 -9.35 -27.87 64.09
N ALA A 853 -8.55 -27.78 63.02
CA ALA A 853 -7.95 -26.53 62.56
C ALA A 853 -9.01 -25.46 62.27
N VAL A 854 -10.04 -25.79 61.49
CA VAL A 854 -11.09 -24.83 61.12
C VAL A 854 -11.89 -24.38 62.34
N PHE A 855 -12.27 -25.30 63.22
CA PHE A 855 -13.00 -24.96 64.45
C PHE A 855 -12.19 -24.02 65.34
N TYR A 856 -10.91 -24.31 65.54
CA TYR A 856 -10.00 -23.45 66.30
C TYR A 856 -9.87 -22.05 65.69
N ARG A 857 -9.74 -21.95 64.36
CA ARG A 857 -9.58 -20.68 63.65
C ARG A 857 -10.84 -19.82 63.66
N VAL A 858 -12.01 -20.42 63.50
CA VAL A 858 -13.28 -19.71 63.60
C VAL A 858 -13.49 -19.21 65.03
N ALA A 859 -13.18 -20.02 66.05
CA ALA A 859 -13.23 -19.58 67.44
C ALA A 859 -12.27 -18.40 67.71
N GLN A 860 -11.04 -18.49 67.19
CA GLN A 860 -10.01 -17.45 67.35
C GLN A 860 -10.44 -16.12 66.73
N GLU A 861 -10.97 -16.17 65.51
CA GLU A 861 -11.41 -14.97 64.80
C GLU A 861 -12.65 -14.36 65.46
N ALA A 862 -13.61 -15.17 65.89
CA ALA A 862 -14.77 -14.71 66.64
C ALA A 862 -14.36 -13.98 67.93
N LEU A 863 -13.43 -14.55 68.70
CA LEU A 863 -12.87 -13.93 69.90
C LEU A 863 -12.12 -12.62 69.59
N ASN A 864 -11.28 -12.59 68.56
CA ASN A 864 -10.58 -11.37 68.16
C ASN A 864 -11.55 -10.25 67.77
N ASN A 865 -12.63 -10.59 67.05
CA ASN A 865 -13.68 -9.64 66.70
C ASN A 865 -14.37 -9.07 67.94
N ILE A 866 -14.64 -9.92 68.94
CA ILE A 866 -15.24 -9.47 70.21
C ILE A 866 -14.35 -8.40 70.89
N VAL A 867 -13.05 -8.63 70.97
CA VAL A 867 -12.11 -7.67 71.60
C VAL A 867 -12.05 -6.36 70.84
N LYS A 868 -11.94 -6.43 69.52
CA LYS A 868 -11.77 -5.23 68.69
C LYS A 868 -13.07 -4.43 68.55
N HIS A 869 -14.21 -5.11 68.56
CA HIS A 869 -15.44 -4.54 68.03
C HIS A 869 -16.68 -4.70 68.91
N ALA A 870 -16.73 -5.59 69.91
CA ALA A 870 -17.96 -5.83 70.64
C ALA A 870 -18.14 -4.94 71.88
N ALA A 871 -17.06 -4.48 72.53
CA ALA A 871 -17.14 -3.86 73.86
C ALA A 871 -17.98 -4.71 74.85
N ALA A 872 -17.84 -6.04 74.75
CA ALA A 872 -18.56 -7.02 75.55
C ALA A 872 -18.07 -6.99 77.00
N SER A 873 -18.94 -7.42 77.92
CA SER A 873 -18.60 -7.63 79.33
C SER A 873 -18.41 -9.12 79.66
N GLN A 874 -19.01 -10.01 78.85
CA GLN A 874 -18.95 -11.44 79.02
C GLN A 874 -18.91 -12.19 77.68
N VAL A 875 -18.15 -13.28 77.63
CA VAL A 875 -18.12 -14.20 76.48
C VAL A 875 -18.44 -15.61 76.95
N SER A 876 -19.18 -16.35 76.14
CA SER A 876 -19.45 -17.77 76.32
C SER A 876 -19.05 -18.56 75.09
N ILE A 877 -18.40 -19.69 75.30
CA ILE A 877 -18.07 -20.66 74.26
C ILE A 877 -18.69 -21.98 74.65
N THR A 878 -19.45 -22.57 73.73
CA THR A 878 -20.03 -23.90 73.91
C THR A 878 -19.53 -24.81 72.79
N LEU A 879 -18.90 -25.91 73.16
CA LEU A 879 -18.52 -26.98 72.24
C LEU A 879 -19.38 -28.22 72.58
N GLN A 880 -20.19 -28.65 71.62
CA GLN A 880 -21.17 -29.72 71.79
C GLN A 880 -20.97 -30.79 70.71
N ARG A 881 -21.16 -32.06 71.10
CA ARG A 881 -21.36 -33.17 70.16
C ARG A 881 -22.81 -33.64 70.20
N GLU A 882 -23.53 -33.42 69.11
CA GLU A 882 -24.90 -33.90 68.94
C GLU A 882 -24.92 -35.01 67.87
N ASN A 883 -25.16 -36.26 68.27
CA ASN A 883 -25.07 -37.43 67.39
C ASN A 883 -23.68 -37.56 66.71
N ASN A 884 -23.64 -37.30 65.40
CA ASN A 884 -22.43 -37.29 64.57
C ASN A 884 -21.92 -35.88 64.27
N ASP A 885 -22.64 -34.85 64.71
CA ASP A 885 -22.33 -33.46 64.42
C ASP A 885 -21.47 -32.85 65.53
N VAL A 886 -20.46 -32.06 65.13
CA VAL A 886 -19.69 -31.21 66.03
C VAL A 886 -20.18 -29.77 65.88
N LEU A 887 -20.55 -29.16 67.00
CA LEU A 887 -21.14 -27.82 67.07
C LEU A 887 -20.29 -26.91 67.97
N LEU A 888 -19.94 -25.73 67.45
CA LEU A 888 -19.25 -24.68 68.18
C LEU A 888 -20.10 -23.41 68.19
N HIS A 889 -20.38 -22.90 69.38
CA HIS A 889 -21.01 -21.60 69.61
C HIS A 889 -20.04 -20.66 70.29
N VAL A 890 -19.88 -19.45 69.75
CA VAL A 890 -19.17 -18.35 70.39
C VAL A 890 -20.12 -17.17 70.49
N ARG A 891 -20.40 -16.71 71.72
CA ARG A 891 -21.38 -15.66 72.00
C ARG A 891 -20.82 -14.58 72.90
N ASP A 892 -21.08 -13.32 72.54
CA ASP A 892 -20.83 -12.14 73.37
C ASP A 892 -22.12 -11.39 73.72
N ASP A 893 -22.03 -10.52 74.72
CA ASP A 893 -23.10 -9.62 75.19
C ASP A 893 -22.87 -8.16 74.77
N GLY A 894 -21.99 -7.91 73.79
CA GLY A 894 -21.57 -6.57 73.40
C GLY A 894 -22.56 -5.82 72.51
N ARG A 895 -22.07 -4.78 71.83
CA ARG A 895 -22.89 -3.87 71.03
C ARG A 895 -23.50 -4.47 69.77
N GLY A 896 -23.08 -5.67 69.36
CA GLY A 896 -23.52 -6.30 68.11
C GLY A 896 -23.33 -5.44 66.85
N PHE A 897 -23.83 -5.90 65.70
CA PHE A 897 -23.81 -5.17 64.43
C PHE A 897 -24.96 -5.64 63.53
N ASP A 898 -25.22 -4.92 62.43
CA ASP A 898 -26.13 -5.37 61.38
C ASP A 898 -25.36 -6.21 60.34
N PRO A 899 -25.62 -7.53 60.22
CA PRO A 899 -24.91 -8.39 59.28
C PRO A 899 -25.12 -8.03 57.80
N PHE A 900 -26.18 -7.30 57.46
CA PHE A 900 -26.51 -6.93 56.08
C PHE A 900 -25.83 -5.62 55.62
N HIS A 901 -25.36 -4.80 56.56
CA HIS A 901 -24.70 -3.52 56.27
C HIS A 901 -23.16 -3.57 56.41
N VAL A 902 -22.61 -4.76 56.66
CA VAL A 902 -21.16 -4.99 56.83
C VAL A 902 -20.65 -5.82 55.66
N SER A 903 -19.62 -5.33 54.97
CA SER A 903 -19.02 -6.06 53.84
C SER A 903 -18.50 -7.43 54.30
N PRO A 904 -18.68 -8.53 53.52
CA PRO A 904 -18.12 -9.84 53.86
C PRO A 904 -16.61 -9.83 54.09
N ALA A 905 -15.87 -8.90 53.48
CA ALA A 905 -14.43 -8.73 53.67
C ALA A 905 -14.07 -8.01 54.99
N SER A 906 -15.01 -7.27 55.58
CA SER A 906 -14.82 -6.60 56.87
C SER A 906 -15.11 -7.55 58.04
N LEU A 907 -14.39 -7.39 59.15
CA LEU A 907 -14.48 -8.25 60.34
C LEU A 907 -14.11 -9.74 60.11
N GLY A 908 -13.44 -10.09 59.01
CA GLY A 908 -12.99 -11.47 58.76
C GLY A 908 -14.11 -12.49 58.54
N LEU A 909 -15.37 -12.05 58.34
CA LEU A 909 -16.54 -12.94 58.23
C LEU A 909 -16.51 -13.80 56.96
N GLY A 910 -16.06 -13.23 55.84
CA GLY A 910 -15.88 -13.94 54.58
C GLY A 910 -14.83 -15.04 54.69
N ILE A 911 -13.73 -14.77 55.38
CA ILE A 911 -12.66 -15.76 55.62
C ILE A 911 -13.16 -16.89 56.53
N MET A 912 -13.96 -16.59 57.56
CA MET A 912 -14.58 -17.63 58.40
C MET A 912 -15.53 -18.51 57.59
N ARG A 913 -16.32 -17.93 56.68
CA ARG A 913 -17.26 -18.65 55.82
C ARG A 913 -16.53 -19.55 54.81
N GLU A 914 -15.53 -19.01 54.12
CA GLU A 914 -14.68 -19.76 53.17
C GLU A 914 -14.03 -20.96 53.86
N ARG A 915 -13.47 -20.76 55.07
CA ARG A 915 -12.90 -21.85 55.87
C ARG A 915 -13.92 -22.90 56.28
N ALA A 916 -15.13 -22.50 56.68
CA ALA A 916 -16.20 -23.45 56.97
C ALA A 916 -16.56 -24.29 55.74
N GLU A 917 -16.64 -23.66 54.57
CA GLU A 917 -16.89 -24.34 53.29
C GLU A 917 -15.79 -25.35 52.93
N THR A 918 -14.51 -25.06 53.21
CA THR A 918 -13.40 -26.01 52.91
C THR A 918 -13.52 -27.37 53.59
N ILE A 919 -14.22 -27.45 54.72
CA ILE A 919 -14.50 -28.71 55.42
C ILE A 919 -15.96 -29.15 55.27
N GLY A 920 -16.76 -28.49 54.44
CA GLY A 920 -18.19 -28.77 54.30
C GLY A 920 -18.99 -28.51 55.60
N ALA A 921 -18.56 -27.56 56.42
CA ALA A 921 -19.26 -27.13 57.63
C ALA A 921 -20.17 -25.92 57.34
N HIS A 922 -21.26 -25.80 58.10
CA HIS A 922 -22.19 -24.67 58.01
C HIS A 922 -21.86 -23.64 59.09
N LEU A 923 -21.62 -22.39 58.66
CA LEU A 923 -21.38 -21.24 59.54
C LEU A 923 -22.58 -20.29 59.51
N ASP A 924 -23.22 -20.08 60.66
CA ASP A 924 -24.29 -19.10 60.88
C ASP A 924 -23.80 -18.00 61.84
N ILE A 925 -24.05 -16.74 61.50
CA ILE A 925 -23.65 -15.58 62.31
C ILE A 925 -24.89 -14.73 62.54
N ARG A 926 -25.29 -14.62 63.80
CA ARG A 926 -26.44 -13.81 64.23
C ARG A 926 -25.96 -12.66 65.07
N SER A 927 -26.14 -11.45 64.59
CA SER A 927 -25.84 -10.22 65.33
C SER A 927 -26.97 -9.22 65.15
N ARG A 928 -27.22 -8.41 66.18
CA ARG A 928 -28.11 -7.24 66.10
C ARG A 928 -27.51 -6.10 66.93
N PRO A 929 -27.61 -4.83 66.47
CA PRO A 929 -27.18 -3.70 67.27
C PRO A 929 -27.82 -3.71 68.67
N GLY A 930 -27.00 -3.65 69.71
CA GLY A 930 -27.36 -3.69 71.13
C GLY A 930 -27.62 -5.08 71.73
N GLN A 931 -27.47 -6.19 70.99
CA GLN A 931 -27.82 -7.55 71.46
C GLN A 931 -26.68 -8.58 71.39
N GLY A 932 -25.44 -8.14 71.20
CA GLY A 932 -24.28 -9.01 71.05
C GLY A 932 -24.24 -9.79 69.72
N THR A 933 -23.28 -10.70 69.59
CA THR A 933 -23.12 -11.59 68.43
C THR A 933 -23.07 -13.05 68.86
N LEU A 934 -23.66 -13.93 68.05
CA LEU A 934 -23.54 -15.37 68.15
C LEU A 934 -22.98 -15.91 66.83
N VAL A 935 -21.85 -16.63 66.92
CA VAL A 935 -21.24 -17.36 65.82
C VAL A 935 -21.45 -18.85 66.07
N THR A 936 -22.07 -19.53 65.11
CA THR A 936 -22.38 -20.96 65.16
C THR A 936 -21.70 -21.67 64.00
N LEU A 937 -20.84 -22.65 64.28
CA LEU A 937 -20.20 -23.52 63.30
C LEU A 937 -20.62 -24.97 63.53
N ARG A 938 -21.16 -25.63 62.50
CA ARG A 938 -21.67 -27.01 62.55
C ARG A 938 -21.06 -27.87 61.44
N LYS A 939 -20.51 -29.03 61.81
CA LYS A 939 -20.05 -30.06 60.84
C LYS A 939 -20.74 -31.40 61.15
N LYS A 940 -21.35 -32.01 60.13
CA LYS A 940 -21.97 -33.34 60.18
C LYS A 940 -20.98 -34.50 60.11
#